data_AF-Q9KK49-F1
#
_entry.id   AF-Q9KK49-F1
#
_cell.length_a   1.000
_cell.length_b   1.000
_cell.length_c   1.000
_cell.angle_alpha   90.00
_cell.angle_beta   90.00
_cell.angle_gamma   90.00
#
_symmetry.space_group_name_H-M   'P 1'
#
loop_
_entity.id
_entity.type
_entity.pdbx_description
1 polymer ?
#
loop_
_entity_poly.entity_id
_entity_poly.type
_entity_poly.pdbx_seq_one_letter_code
_entity_poly.pdbx_strand_id
1 'polypeptide(L)'
;MFASKSERKVHYSIRKFSIGVASVVVASLFLGGVVHAEDVGGRNTPTVTSSGQDISKKYADEVKSHLEEMLSGIQLNRRKHTQNFNFNLKLSKIQTKYLRELSVLKSKSELTLETKKELLSKTKAELDAAFEQFKKDTLKLGEKVAEAEKKVEEAEKKAKAQKEKDRRNYPTNTYKTLELEIAESDVGVKKAELELLKEKAKTRNKDTINQAKAKVESKQAEATRLEKIKTERKEAEEEAKRKADAKLKEAVEKNAVTSEQGELKRRTKRAVPGEPATPDKKEKDAKSSDSSVGEETLSSPSLKPGKKVAEAEKKVEEADKKAKAQKEEDHRNYPTNTYKTLELEIAESDVEVKKAELELVKEEAKEPRNEEKVKQAKAEVESKKAEATRLEKIKTDRKKAEEEAKRKAAEEDKVKEKPAEQPQPQPAPAPQPEKPTEEPENPAPAPKPEKPADHPKAEKTDDQQAEEDYARRSEEEYNRLTQQQPPKTEKPAQPSTPKTGWKQENGMWYFYNTDGSMATGWLQNNGSWYYLNANGAMATGWLQNNGSWYYLNANGSMATGWLQNNGSWYYLNANGAMATGWLQYNGSWYYLNANGDMATGWLQYNGSWYYLNANGDMATGWVKDGDTWYYLEASGAMKASQWFKVSDKWYYVNGSGALAVNTTVDGYGVNANGEWVN
;
A
#
# COMPACT_ATOMS: atom_id res chain seq x y z
N MET A 1 21.95 -69.47 -20.50
CA MET A 1 21.52 -68.05 -20.40
C MET A 1 22.44 -67.39 -19.39
N PHE A 2 23.10 -66.28 -19.74
CA PHE A 2 24.12 -65.63 -18.89
C PHE A 2 23.56 -64.45 -18.10
N ALA A 3 24.35 -63.94 -17.14
CA ALA A 3 23.84 -63.29 -15.94
C ALA A 3 24.32 -61.85 -15.70
N SER A 4 23.66 -61.22 -14.72
CA SER A 4 24.13 -60.11 -13.87
C SER A 4 24.31 -58.70 -14.45
N LYS A 5 23.46 -57.81 -13.93
CA LYS A 5 23.71 -56.38 -13.60
C LYS A 5 25.17 -55.89 -13.71
N SER A 6 25.40 -54.88 -14.55
CA SER A 6 26.00 -53.61 -14.10
C SER A 6 25.82 -52.48 -15.13
N GLU A 7 25.09 -51.42 -14.78
CA GLU A 7 25.21 -50.12 -15.46
C GLU A 7 25.51 -49.03 -14.41
N ARG A 8 26.52 -48.21 -14.69
CA ARG A 8 26.99 -47.16 -13.78
C ARG A 8 26.34 -45.84 -14.17
N LYS A 9 25.65 -45.18 -13.24
CA LYS A 9 25.29 -43.76 -13.40
C LYS A 9 26.58 -42.92 -13.44
N VAL A 10 26.99 -42.49 -14.63
CA VAL A 10 28.08 -41.54 -14.81
C VAL A 10 27.58 -40.14 -14.45
N HIS A 11 27.82 -39.71 -13.21
CA HIS A 11 27.57 -38.33 -12.80
C HIS A 11 28.63 -37.39 -13.42
N TYR A 12 28.27 -36.69 -14.49
CA TYR A 12 29.08 -35.61 -15.05
C TYR A 12 29.20 -34.45 -14.07
N SER A 13 30.31 -34.42 -13.32
CA SER A 13 30.65 -33.36 -12.40
C SER A 13 31.37 -32.23 -13.14
N ILE A 14 30.61 -31.24 -13.61
CA ILE A 14 31.16 -30.03 -14.24
C ILE A 14 31.94 -29.22 -13.19
N ARG A 15 33.24 -29.48 -13.07
CA ARG A 15 34.17 -28.62 -12.32
C ARG A 15 34.21 -27.23 -12.97
N LYS A 16 34.27 -26.19 -12.13
CA LYS A 16 34.32 -24.79 -12.55
C LYS A 16 35.64 -24.48 -13.28
N PHE A 17 35.67 -24.59 -14.61
CA PHE A 17 36.61 -23.83 -15.43
C PHE A 17 36.05 -22.42 -15.62
N SER A 18 36.48 -21.52 -14.73
CA SER A 18 36.28 -20.08 -14.82
C SER A 18 37.64 -19.39 -14.98
N ILE A 19 37.64 -18.18 -15.53
CA ILE A 19 38.83 -17.41 -15.98
C ILE A 19 39.41 -17.98 -17.30
N GLY A 20 39.52 -17.13 -18.32
CA GLY A 20 40.07 -17.48 -19.65
C GLY A 20 39.23 -16.97 -20.83
N VAL A 21 37.99 -17.47 -20.97
CA VAL A 21 37.17 -17.32 -22.20
C VAL A 21 36.77 -15.87 -22.53
N ALA A 22 36.79 -14.93 -21.58
CA ALA A 22 36.27 -13.58 -21.77
C ALA A 22 37.13 -12.67 -22.66
N SER A 23 38.46 -12.71 -22.54
CA SER A 23 39.35 -11.78 -23.28
C SER A 23 39.51 -12.19 -24.75
N VAL A 24 39.54 -13.51 -25.03
CA VAL A 24 39.66 -14.05 -26.39
C VAL A 24 38.52 -13.59 -27.29
N VAL A 25 37.29 -13.57 -26.79
CA VAL A 25 36.09 -13.17 -27.57
C VAL A 25 36.17 -11.72 -28.04
N VAL A 26 36.75 -10.80 -27.25
CA VAL A 26 36.91 -9.40 -27.66
C VAL A 26 37.94 -9.28 -28.78
N ALA A 27 39.06 -10.02 -28.70
CA ALA A 27 40.06 -10.06 -29.76
C ALA A 27 39.55 -10.74 -31.05
N SER A 28 38.70 -11.77 -30.94
CA SER A 28 38.09 -12.46 -32.09
C SER A 28 37.07 -11.58 -32.84
N LEU A 29 36.20 -10.87 -32.11
CA LEU A 29 35.29 -9.87 -32.69
C LEU A 29 36.04 -8.70 -33.35
N PHE A 30 37.31 -8.51 -33.02
CA PHE A 30 38.13 -7.40 -33.50
C PHE A 30 38.68 -7.59 -34.92
N LEU A 31 38.69 -8.82 -35.46
CA LEU A 31 39.41 -9.14 -36.71
C LEU A 31 38.55 -9.88 -37.76
N GLY A 32 37.24 -9.92 -37.60
CA GLY A 32 36.33 -10.36 -38.66
C GLY A 32 36.47 -11.84 -39.07
N GLY A 33 36.91 -12.71 -38.15
CA GLY A 33 37.10 -14.13 -38.41
C GLY A 33 35.78 -14.87 -38.61
N VAL A 34 35.27 -14.90 -39.85
CA VAL A 34 34.20 -15.81 -40.25
C VAL A 34 34.76 -17.23 -40.26
N VAL A 35 34.33 -18.05 -39.31
CA VAL A 35 34.63 -19.48 -39.27
C VAL A 35 33.75 -20.17 -40.31
N HIS A 36 34.22 -20.26 -41.54
CA HIS A 36 33.64 -21.16 -42.52
C HIS A 36 33.97 -22.60 -42.12
N ALA A 37 32.92 -23.38 -41.82
CA ALA A 37 33.01 -24.83 -41.83
C ALA A 37 32.75 -25.28 -43.28
N GLU A 38 33.81 -25.43 -44.07
CA GLU A 38 33.70 -26.01 -45.41
C GLU A 38 33.63 -27.54 -45.31
N ASP A 39 32.54 -28.10 -45.84
CA ASP A 39 32.36 -29.54 -46.06
C ASP A 39 33.11 -29.99 -47.34
N VAL A 40 33.30 -31.29 -47.49
CA VAL A 40 34.28 -31.87 -48.43
C VAL A 40 33.77 -31.91 -49.88
N GLY A 41 34.41 -31.17 -50.81
CA GLY A 41 34.04 -31.27 -52.22
C GLY A 41 35.01 -30.67 -53.27
N GLY A 42 35.71 -31.55 -54.01
CA GLY A 42 35.93 -31.36 -55.46
C GLY A 42 36.97 -30.34 -55.97
N ARG A 43 38.20 -30.82 -56.23
CA ARG A 43 39.19 -30.36 -57.24
C ARG A 43 38.99 -28.97 -57.89
N ASN A 44 39.96 -28.07 -57.70
CA ASN A 44 40.86 -27.59 -58.78
C ASN A 44 42.01 -26.72 -58.22
N THR A 45 43.24 -26.98 -58.66
CA THR A 45 44.45 -26.24 -58.23
C THR A 45 45.03 -25.37 -59.34
N PRO A 46 45.07 -24.03 -59.18
CA PRO A 46 45.99 -23.18 -59.89
C PRO A 46 47.27 -22.97 -59.04
N THR A 47 48.40 -23.51 -59.49
CA THR A 47 49.70 -23.29 -58.82
C THR A 47 50.18 -21.86 -59.05
N VAL A 48 50.33 -21.08 -57.98
CA VAL A 48 50.97 -19.75 -58.00
C VAL A 48 52.13 -19.72 -56.99
N THR A 49 53.17 -18.97 -57.31
CA THR A 49 54.53 -19.16 -56.79
C THR A 49 54.78 -18.69 -55.35
N SER A 50 55.66 -19.40 -54.66
CA SER A 50 56.17 -19.06 -53.32
C SER A 50 57.18 -17.91 -53.37
N SER A 51 56.72 -16.67 -53.20
CA SER A 51 57.60 -15.50 -52.97
C SER A 51 56.96 -14.34 -52.20
N GLY A 52 55.78 -14.54 -51.58
CA GLY A 52 54.96 -13.43 -51.05
C GLY A 52 54.14 -13.75 -49.80
N GLN A 53 54.71 -14.42 -48.79
CA GLN A 53 54.03 -14.52 -47.48
C GLN A 53 53.88 -13.11 -46.88
N ASP A 54 52.63 -12.67 -46.73
CA ASP A 54 52.29 -11.25 -46.66
C ASP A 54 52.86 -10.56 -45.41
N ILE A 55 53.78 -9.62 -45.63
CA ILE A 55 54.40 -8.77 -44.60
C ILE A 55 53.32 -7.96 -43.85
N SER A 56 52.19 -7.64 -44.51
CA SER A 56 51.04 -6.98 -43.86
C SER A 56 50.41 -7.84 -42.77
N LYS A 57 50.50 -9.17 -42.87
CA LYS A 57 49.97 -10.12 -41.89
C LYS A 57 50.80 -10.10 -40.61
N LYS A 58 52.12 -10.23 -40.72
CA LYS A 58 53.06 -10.21 -39.58
C LYS A 58 52.91 -8.95 -38.70
N TYR A 59 52.70 -7.78 -39.30
CA TYR A 59 52.49 -6.54 -38.52
C TYR A 59 51.08 -6.41 -37.95
N ALA A 60 50.05 -6.95 -38.62
CA ALA A 60 48.72 -7.08 -38.02
C ALA A 60 48.73 -8.03 -36.81
N ASP A 61 49.48 -9.13 -36.90
CA ASP A 61 49.69 -10.08 -35.80
C ASP A 61 50.46 -9.44 -34.63
N GLU A 62 51.42 -8.54 -34.88
CA GLU A 62 52.13 -7.81 -33.82
C GLU A 62 51.21 -6.80 -33.08
N VAL A 63 50.38 -6.06 -33.82
CA VAL A 63 49.37 -5.15 -33.24
C VAL A 63 48.30 -5.95 -32.49
N LYS A 64 47.89 -7.12 -33.00
CA LYS A 64 46.98 -8.05 -32.32
C LYS A 64 47.55 -8.59 -31.01
N SER A 65 48.80 -9.05 -31.02
CA SER A 65 49.50 -9.57 -29.85
C SER A 65 49.54 -8.54 -28.72
N HIS A 66 49.87 -7.29 -29.04
CA HIS A 66 49.92 -6.19 -28.07
C HIS A 66 48.53 -5.78 -27.56
N LEU A 67 47.48 -5.88 -28.40
CA LEU A 67 46.08 -5.75 -27.95
C LEU A 67 45.69 -6.88 -26.99
N GLU A 68 46.08 -8.12 -27.27
CA GLU A 68 45.80 -9.29 -26.41
C GLU A 68 46.57 -9.20 -25.07
N GLU A 69 47.80 -8.69 -25.08
CA GLU A 69 48.61 -8.33 -23.91
C GLU A 69 47.89 -7.29 -23.03
N MET A 70 47.48 -6.15 -23.58
CA MET A 70 46.68 -5.13 -22.85
C MET A 70 45.39 -5.73 -22.25
N LEU A 71 44.64 -6.49 -23.06
CA LEU A 71 43.35 -7.08 -22.65
C LEU A 71 43.51 -8.22 -21.64
N SER A 72 44.69 -8.83 -21.51
CA SER A 72 44.99 -9.82 -20.47
C SER A 72 45.02 -9.19 -19.07
N GLY A 73 45.46 -7.93 -18.97
CA GLY A 73 45.54 -7.16 -17.72
C GLY A 73 44.21 -6.64 -17.18
N ILE A 74 43.08 -6.86 -17.87
CA ILE A 74 41.75 -6.40 -17.43
C ILE A 74 40.80 -7.58 -17.21
N GLN A 75 40.26 -7.69 -16.00
CA GLN A 75 39.05 -8.49 -15.75
C GLN A 75 37.83 -7.81 -16.42
N LEU A 76 37.62 -8.11 -17.70
CA LEU A 76 36.55 -7.56 -18.53
C LEU A 76 35.16 -7.95 -17.99
N ASN A 77 34.62 -7.09 -17.13
CA ASN A 77 33.38 -7.34 -16.42
C ASN A 77 32.19 -7.25 -17.40
N ARG A 78 31.53 -8.38 -17.68
CA ARG A 78 30.41 -8.50 -18.64
C ARG A 78 29.27 -7.47 -18.46
N ARG A 79 29.15 -6.87 -17.26
CA ARG A 79 28.10 -5.88 -16.92
C ARG A 79 28.33 -4.46 -17.46
N LYS A 80 29.54 -4.05 -17.83
CA LYS A 80 29.85 -2.64 -18.23
C LYS A 80 29.70 -2.37 -19.73
N HIS A 81 28.64 -2.89 -20.36
CA HIS A 81 28.50 -2.93 -21.83
C HIS A 81 28.65 -1.57 -22.54
N THR A 82 28.11 -0.46 -22.02
CA THR A 82 28.20 0.84 -22.71
C THR A 82 29.63 1.40 -22.73
N GLN A 83 30.39 1.23 -21.64
CA GLN A 83 31.80 1.63 -21.58
C GLN A 83 32.64 0.73 -22.49
N ASN A 84 32.41 -0.59 -22.45
CA ASN A 84 33.07 -1.56 -23.32
C ASN A 84 32.74 -1.32 -24.81
N PHE A 85 31.50 -0.94 -25.15
CA PHE A 85 31.08 -0.63 -26.53
C PHE A 85 31.76 0.64 -27.06
N ASN A 86 31.80 1.71 -26.26
CA ASN A 86 32.48 2.95 -26.64
C ASN A 86 34.00 2.73 -26.76
N PHE A 87 34.58 1.89 -25.90
CA PHE A 87 35.98 1.47 -25.99
C PHE A 87 36.24 0.66 -27.26
N ASN A 88 35.48 -0.41 -27.53
CA ASN A 88 35.58 -1.21 -28.76
C ASN A 88 35.41 -0.36 -30.03
N LEU A 89 34.47 0.61 -30.03
CA LEU A 89 34.28 1.54 -31.14
C LEU A 89 35.47 2.51 -31.31
N LYS A 90 36.11 2.94 -30.22
CA LYS A 90 37.33 3.78 -30.26
C LYS A 90 38.52 2.97 -30.79
N LEU A 91 38.72 1.74 -30.29
CA LEU A 91 39.73 0.81 -30.78
C LEU A 91 39.52 0.52 -32.29
N SER A 92 38.29 0.20 -32.72
CA SER A 92 37.97 -0.12 -34.12
C SER A 92 38.24 1.05 -35.07
N LYS A 93 38.07 2.30 -34.60
CA LYS A 93 38.50 3.50 -35.34
C LYS A 93 40.02 3.59 -35.46
N ILE A 94 40.78 3.28 -34.40
CA ILE A 94 42.26 3.25 -34.44
C ILE A 94 42.74 2.16 -35.42
N GLN A 95 42.13 0.98 -35.41
CA GLN A 95 42.41 -0.10 -36.34
C GLN A 95 42.08 0.28 -37.80
N THR A 96 40.92 0.89 -38.04
CA THR A 96 40.51 1.34 -39.39
C THR A 96 41.44 2.43 -39.92
N LYS A 97 41.91 3.33 -39.04
CA LYS A 97 42.93 4.34 -39.34
C LYS A 97 44.26 3.68 -39.71
N TYR A 98 44.79 2.77 -38.88
CA TYR A 98 46.03 2.04 -39.14
C TYR A 98 46.00 1.32 -40.50
N LEU A 99 44.93 0.56 -40.78
CA LEU A 99 44.78 -0.16 -42.05
C LEU A 99 44.68 0.79 -43.25
N ARG A 100 44.01 1.94 -43.10
CA ARG A 100 43.95 2.98 -44.15
C ARG A 100 45.30 3.64 -44.39
N GLU A 101 46.03 4.01 -43.34
CA GLU A 101 47.35 4.65 -43.44
C GLU A 101 48.40 3.67 -44.02
N LEU A 102 48.37 2.40 -43.61
CA LEU A 102 49.17 1.32 -44.20
C LEU A 102 48.85 1.13 -45.70
N SER A 103 47.57 1.20 -46.08
CA SER A 103 47.12 1.12 -47.48
C SER A 103 47.58 2.33 -48.31
N VAL A 104 47.52 3.54 -47.76
CA VAL A 104 48.00 4.77 -48.42
C VAL A 104 49.51 4.74 -48.63
N LEU A 105 50.29 4.34 -47.62
CA LEU A 105 51.73 4.13 -47.77
C LEU A 105 52.04 3.07 -48.84
N LYS A 106 51.25 1.99 -48.92
CA LYS A 106 51.37 0.95 -49.96
C LYS A 106 51.08 1.51 -51.36
N SER A 107 50.00 2.27 -51.54
CA SER A 107 49.61 2.82 -52.84
C SER A 107 50.57 3.89 -53.38
N LYS A 108 51.28 4.60 -52.49
CA LYS A 108 52.28 5.61 -52.85
C LYS A 108 53.71 5.09 -52.96
N SER A 109 53.93 3.78 -52.76
CA SER A 109 55.26 3.15 -52.59
C SER A 109 56.17 3.71 -51.48
N GLU A 110 55.64 4.55 -50.56
CA GLU A 110 56.30 5.10 -49.36
C GLU A 110 56.47 4.06 -48.20
N LEU A 111 56.14 2.78 -48.45
CA LEU A 111 55.99 1.71 -47.45
C LEU A 111 57.32 1.04 -47.03
N THR A 112 58.25 1.85 -46.52
CA THR A 112 59.56 1.41 -45.99
C THR A 112 59.47 0.64 -44.66
N LEU A 113 60.60 0.15 -44.13
CA LEU A 113 60.65 -0.46 -42.79
C LEU A 113 60.46 0.59 -41.67
N GLU A 114 61.03 1.78 -41.85
CA GLU A 114 61.03 2.84 -40.85
C GLU A 114 59.65 3.52 -40.76
N THR A 115 58.99 3.80 -41.89
CA THR A 115 57.61 4.31 -41.90
C THR A 115 56.62 3.30 -41.29
N LYS A 116 56.86 1.98 -41.39
CA LYS A 116 56.08 0.96 -40.66
C LYS A 116 56.30 1.01 -39.15
N LYS A 117 57.57 1.08 -38.69
CA LYS A 117 57.91 1.20 -37.26
C LYS A 117 57.27 2.45 -36.65
N GLU A 118 57.35 3.57 -37.35
CA GLU A 118 56.77 4.85 -36.92
C GLU A 118 55.24 4.79 -36.82
N LEU A 119 54.57 4.28 -37.86
CA LEU A 119 53.12 4.07 -37.87
C LEU A 119 52.66 3.12 -36.74
N LEU A 120 53.40 2.02 -36.53
CA LEU A 120 53.13 1.06 -35.47
C LEU A 120 53.35 1.68 -34.08
N SER A 121 54.42 2.45 -33.87
CA SER A 121 54.68 3.18 -32.62
C SER A 121 53.56 4.18 -32.29
N LYS A 122 53.13 5.00 -33.25
CA LYS A 122 51.98 5.91 -33.11
C LYS A 122 50.69 5.17 -32.77
N THR A 123 50.47 4.02 -33.40
CA THR A 123 49.28 3.18 -33.16
C THR A 123 49.29 2.56 -31.76
N LYS A 124 50.44 2.10 -31.24
CA LYS A 124 50.59 1.62 -29.86
C LYS A 124 50.27 2.75 -28.86
N ALA A 125 50.82 3.95 -29.06
CA ALA A 125 50.51 5.11 -28.20
C ALA A 125 49.03 5.54 -28.23
N GLU A 126 48.34 5.45 -29.38
CA GLU A 126 46.89 5.70 -29.47
C GLU A 126 46.05 4.63 -28.77
N LEU A 127 46.52 3.37 -28.75
CA LEU A 127 45.91 2.28 -27.99
C LEU A 127 46.07 2.48 -26.48
N ASP A 128 47.28 2.79 -26.00
CA ASP A 128 47.57 3.09 -24.59
C ASP A 128 46.70 4.25 -24.07
N ALA A 129 46.64 5.36 -24.83
CA ALA A 129 45.83 6.52 -24.49
C ALA A 129 44.31 6.23 -24.52
N ALA A 130 43.85 5.26 -25.31
CA ALA A 130 42.47 4.79 -25.27
C ALA A 130 42.19 3.89 -24.04
N PHE A 131 43.16 3.06 -23.66
CA PHE A 131 43.09 2.09 -22.57
C PHE A 131 43.11 2.78 -21.19
N GLU A 132 44.00 3.74 -20.96
CA GLU A 132 44.04 4.52 -19.70
C GLU A 132 42.79 5.38 -19.51
N GLN A 133 42.26 5.98 -20.59
CA GLN A 133 40.99 6.71 -20.51
C GLN A 133 39.83 5.78 -20.12
N PHE A 134 39.80 4.56 -20.67
CA PHE A 134 38.79 3.55 -20.30
C PHE A 134 38.89 3.12 -18.83
N LYS A 135 40.10 2.88 -18.30
CA LYS A 135 40.31 2.64 -16.86
C LYS A 135 39.77 3.79 -16.01
N LYS A 136 40.15 5.03 -16.36
CA LYS A 136 39.78 6.26 -15.64
C LYS A 136 38.27 6.48 -15.57
N ASP A 137 37.54 6.25 -16.66
CA ASP A 137 36.07 6.37 -16.66
C ASP A 137 35.36 5.17 -16.03
N THR A 138 36.02 4.00 -15.98
CA THR A 138 35.53 2.80 -15.30
C THR A 138 35.61 2.92 -13.77
N LEU A 139 36.63 3.62 -13.25
CA LEU A 139 36.84 3.91 -11.83
C LEU A 139 35.84 4.94 -11.27
N LYS A 140 35.70 6.11 -11.93
CA LYS A 140 34.77 7.19 -11.53
C LYS A 140 33.34 6.75 -11.23
N LEU A 141 32.85 5.71 -11.92
CA LEU A 141 31.51 5.18 -11.70
C LEU A 141 31.42 4.32 -10.43
N GLY A 142 32.49 3.60 -10.08
CA GLY A 142 32.59 2.83 -8.84
C GLY A 142 32.68 3.72 -7.61
N GLU A 143 33.51 4.77 -7.67
CA GLU A 143 33.64 5.78 -6.62
C GLU A 143 32.28 6.41 -6.25
N LYS A 144 31.48 6.79 -7.25
CA LYS A 144 30.13 7.35 -7.05
C LYS A 144 29.14 6.37 -6.43
N VAL A 145 29.25 5.07 -6.72
CA VAL A 145 28.41 4.05 -6.08
C VAL A 145 28.80 3.89 -4.61
N ALA A 146 30.11 3.80 -4.29
CA ALA A 146 30.58 3.69 -2.91
C ALA A 146 30.26 4.95 -2.06
N GLU A 147 30.35 6.14 -2.66
CA GLU A 147 29.93 7.40 -2.02
C GLU A 147 28.42 7.40 -1.70
N ALA A 148 27.59 6.92 -2.62
CA ALA A 148 26.15 6.81 -2.43
C ALA A 148 25.78 5.74 -1.38
N GLU A 149 26.50 4.61 -1.33
CA GLU A 149 26.32 3.58 -0.28
C GLU A 149 26.60 4.14 1.11
N LYS A 150 27.69 4.90 1.28
CA LYS A 150 28.00 5.60 2.54
C LYS A 150 26.92 6.62 2.94
N LYS A 151 26.36 7.35 1.97
CA LYS A 151 25.26 8.32 2.21
C LYS A 151 23.95 7.64 2.62
N VAL A 152 23.65 6.46 2.08
CA VAL A 152 22.51 5.64 2.54
C VAL A 152 22.73 5.18 3.98
N GLU A 153 23.91 4.64 4.31
CA GLU A 153 24.22 4.15 5.67
C GLU A 153 24.13 5.28 6.72
N GLU A 154 24.59 6.49 6.39
CA GLU A 154 24.48 7.67 7.26
C GLU A 154 23.02 8.09 7.48
N ALA A 155 22.19 8.06 6.43
CA ALA A 155 20.76 8.36 6.53
C ALA A 155 20.01 7.31 7.36
N GLU A 156 20.32 6.02 7.19
CA GLU A 156 19.74 4.93 7.99
C GLU A 156 20.08 5.07 9.48
N LYS A 157 21.31 5.47 9.80
CA LYS A 157 21.72 5.78 11.18
C LYS A 157 20.92 6.95 11.76
N LYS A 158 20.66 8.01 10.98
CA LYS A 158 19.83 9.16 11.39
C LYS A 158 18.37 8.75 11.62
N ALA A 159 17.76 8.01 10.69
CA ALA A 159 16.39 7.51 10.84
C ALA A 159 16.26 6.56 12.05
N LYS A 160 17.23 5.67 12.29
CA LYS A 160 17.24 4.79 13.46
C LYS A 160 17.42 5.56 14.78
N ALA A 161 18.23 6.62 14.80
CA ALA A 161 18.39 7.48 15.97
C ALA A 161 17.10 8.27 16.27
N GLN A 162 16.44 8.82 15.26
CA GLN A 162 15.15 9.49 15.42
C GLN A 162 14.07 8.51 15.91
N LYS A 163 14.02 7.29 15.38
CA LYS A 163 13.07 6.25 15.82
C LYS A 163 13.23 5.88 17.30
N GLU A 164 14.46 5.84 17.82
CA GLU A 164 14.73 5.59 19.24
C GLU A 164 14.42 6.82 20.12
N LYS A 165 14.69 8.04 19.63
CA LYS A 165 14.26 9.30 20.28
C LYS A 165 12.73 9.36 20.42
N ASP A 166 12.01 9.06 19.35
CA ASP A 166 10.55 9.03 19.33
C ASP A 166 9.99 7.96 20.27
N ARG A 167 10.56 6.75 20.25
CA ARG A 167 10.16 5.66 21.15
C ARG A 167 10.35 5.99 22.64
N ARG A 168 11.32 6.85 22.98
CA ARG A 168 11.57 7.32 24.35
C ARG A 168 10.67 8.49 24.75
N ASN A 169 10.46 9.45 23.85
CA ASN A 169 9.68 10.66 24.13
C ASN A 169 8.17 10.42 24.03
N TYR A 170 7.74 9.48 23.19
CA TYR A 170 6.34 9.19 22.87
C TYR A 170 6.05 7.68 22.95
N PRO A 171 6.29 7.01 24.11
CA PRO A 171 6.23 5.55 24.23
C PRO A 171 4.84 4.94 23.99
N THR A 172 3.78 5.74 24.04
CA THR A 172 2.38 5.34 23.79
C THR A 172 1.88 5.70 22.38
N ASN A 173 2.70 6.32 21.53
CA ASN A 173 2.28 6.79 20.21
C ASN A 173 2.32 5.67 19.17
N THR A 174 1.17 5.41 18.53
CA THR A 174 0.98 4.42 17.46
C THR A 174 1.30 4.94 16.05
N TYR A 175 1.52 6.24 15.88
CA TYR A 175 1.85 6.87 14.59
C TYR A 175 3.31 7.31 14.54
N LYS A 176 3.92 7.30 13.35
CA LYS A 176 5.25 7.90 13.15
C LYS A 176 5.19 9.40 13.43
N THR A 177 6.25 9.97 14.01
CA THR A 177 6.39 11.43 14.01
C THR A 177 6.74 11.92 12.61
N LEU A 178 6.44 13.19 12.33
CA LEU A 178 6.85 13.83 11.08
C LEU A 178 8.39 13.91 10.95
N GLU A 179 9.12 13.95 12.06
CA GLU A 179 10.60 13.89 12.06
C GLU A 179 11.10 12.52 11.58
N LEU A 180 10.50 11.42 12.04
CA LEU A 180 10.82 10.07 11.60
C LEU A 180 10.37 9.80 10.16
N GLU A 181 9.19 10.28 9.77
CA GLU A 181 8.66 10.12 8.41
C GLU A 181 9.55 10.83 7.37
N ILE A 182 10.04 12.04 7.69
CA ILE A 182 11.05 12.73 6.88
C ILE A 182 12.37 11.95 6.82
N ALA A 183 12.86 11.44 7.97
CA ALA A 183 14.11 10.68 8.01
C ALA A 183 14.04 9.35 7.24
N GLU A 184 12.92 8.62 7.30
CA GLU A 184 12.69 7.43 6.49
C GLU A 184 12.51 7.76 4.99
N SER A 185 11.94 8.93 4.65
CA SER A 185 11.83 9.40 3.27
C SER A 185 13.19 9.79 2.66
N ASP A 186 14.07 10.47 3.41
CA ASP A 186 15.46 10.77 3.03
C ASP A 186 16.28 9.50 2.73
N VAL A 187 16.11 8.45 3.55
CA VAL A 187 16.65 7.10 3.27
C VAL A 187 16.08 6.54 1.97
N GLY A 188 14.77 6.71 1.72
CA GLY A 188 14.09 6.29 0.50
C GLY A 188 14.66 6.94 -0.76
N VAL A 189 14.86 8.26 -0.75
CA VAL A 189 15.50 9.01 -1.84
C VAL A 189 16.91 8.50 -2.11
N LYS A 190 17.77 8.44 -1.09
CA LYS A 190 19.18 8.00 -1.25
C LYS A 190 19.30 6.56 -1.73
N LYS A 191 18.38 5.67 -1.31
CA LYS A 191 18.30 4.30 -1.85
C LYS A 191 17.90 4.27 -3.31
N ALA A 192 16.93 5.09 -3.73
CA ALA A 192 16.54 5.20 -5.13
C ALA A 192 17.66 5.81 -6.01
N GLU A 193 18.41 6.79 -5.50
CA GLU A 193 19.59 7.35 -6.18
C GLU A 193 20.70 6.30 -6.36
N LEU A 194 20.96 5.50 -5.32
CA LEU A 194 21.90 4.39 -5.35
C LEU A 194 21.45 3.29 -6.32
N GLU A 195 20.15 2.97 -6.36
CA GLU A 195 19.54 2.03 -7.31
C GLU A 195 19.68 2.55 -8.76
N LEU A 196 19.42 3.84 -8.99
CA LEU A 196 19.61 4.50 -10.29
C LEU A 196 21.09 4.50 -10.73
N LEU A 197 22.04 4.69 -9.81
CA LEU A 197 23.47 4.56 -10.10
C LEU A 197 23.86 3.10 -10.41
N LYS A 198 23.30 2.13 -9.68
CA LYS A 198 23.54 0.70 -9.91
C LYS A 198 22.94 0.21 -11.23
N GLU A 199 21.75 0.64 -11.62
CA GLU A 199 21.17 0.29 -12.92
C GLU A 199 21.91 0.98 -14.08
N LYS A 200 22.29 2.26 -13.95
CA LYS A 200 23.21 2.92 -14.91
C LYS A 200 24.56 2.22 -15.06
N ALA A 201 24.95 1.38 -14.10
CA ALA A 201 26.17 0.55 -14.12
C ALA A 201 25.94 -0.92 -14.53
N LYS A 202 24.69 -1.35 -14.74
CA LYS A 202 24.28 -2.76 -14.92
C LYS A 202 23.48 -3.01 -16.20
N THR A 203 22.62 -2.08 -16.63
CA THR A 203 21.72 -2.25 -17.78
C THR A 203 21.88 -1.13 -18.81
N ARG A 204 21.44 -1.39 -20.05
CA ARG A 204 21.41 -0.43 -21.16
C ARG A 204 19.98 -0.08 -21.60
N ASN A 205 18.96 -0.68 -20.97
CA ASN A 205 17.57 -0.36 -21.27
C ASN A 205 17.29 1.08 -20.79
N LYS A 206 17.02 1.97 -21.74
CA LYS A 206 16.74 3.38 -21.45
C LYS A 206 15.46 3.53 -20.63
N ASP A 207 14.50 2.64 -20.81
CA ASP A 207 13.21 2.68 -20.12
C ASP A 207 13.34 2.22 -18.67
N THR A 208 14.16 1.20 -18.38
CA THR A 208 14.54 0.85 -16.99
C THR A 208 15.29 1.99 -16.29
N ILE A 209 16.18 2.70 -16.99
CA ILE A 209 16.90 3.85 -16.44
C ILE A 209 15.95 5.05 -16.25
N ASN A 210 14.98 5.26 -17.15
CA ASN A 210 13.94 6.27 -17.03
C ASN A 210 12.99 5.95 -15.87
N GLN A 211 12.60 4.68 -15.69
CA GLN A 211 11.76 4.20 -14.59
C GLN A 211 12.47 4.38 -13.24
N ALA A 212 13.74 4.03 -13.14
CA ALA A 212 14.56 4.29 -11.95
C ALA A 212 14.74 5.80 -11.70
N LYS A 213 14.80 6.64 -12.75
CA LYS A 213 14.83 8.10 -12.61
C LYS A 213 13.49 8.65 -12.10
N ALA A 214 12.37 8.19 -12.66
CA ALA A 214 11.03 8.55 -12.20
C ALA A 214 10.77 8.10 -10.75
N LYS A 215 11.34 6.96 -10.33
CA LYS A 215 11.31 6.47 -8.94
C LYS A 215 12.04 7.43 -7.98
N VAL A 216 13.20 7.97 -8.39
CA VAL A 216 13.92 9.02 -7.64
C VAL A 216 13.09 10.31 -7.58
N GLU A 217 12.59 10.78 -8.73
CA GLU A 217 11.82 12.04 -8.81
C GLU A 217 10.53 11.98 -7.97
N SER A 218 9.83 10.84 -7.99
CA SER A 218 8.67 10.56 -7.15
C SER A 218 9.00 10.61 -5.65
N LYS A 219 10.06 9.91 -5.21
CA LYS A 219 10.50 9.93 -3.80
C LYS A 219 11.01 11.30 -3.36
N GLN A 220 11.65 12.05 -4.26
CA GLN A 220 12.12 13.40 -3.97
C GLN A 220 10.95 14.40 -3.85
N ALA A 221 9.87 14.24 -4.62
CA ALA A 221 8.64 15.02 -4.46
C ALA A 221 7.93 14.71 -3.12
N GLU A 222 7.90 13.44 -2.72
CA GLU A 222 7.36 12.98 -1.44
C GLU A 222 8.13 13.56 -0.24
N ALA A 223 9.46 13.50 -0.24
CA ALA A 223 10.32 14.15 0.76
C ALA A 223 10.10 15.67 0.81
N THR A 224 9.98 16.32 -0.36
CA THR A 224 9.72 17.76 -0.47
C THR A 224 8.37 18.14 0.16
N ARG A 225 7.33 17.32 -0.05
CA ARG A 225 6.00 17.53 0.56
C ARG A 225 6.05 17.45 2.08
N LEU A 226 6.81 16.51 2.65
CA LEU A 226 6.91 16.33 4.11
C LEU A 226 7.63 17.52 4.78
N GLU A 227 8.72 18.04 4.20
CA GLU A 227 9.37 19.26 4.71
C GLU A 227 8.49 20.52 4.55
N LYS A 228 7.66 20.60 3.50
CA LYS A 228 6.64 21.67 3.38
C LYS A 228 5.62 21.61 4.52
N ILE A 229 5.06 20.43 4.80
CA ILE A 229 4.12 20.22 5.92
C ILE A 229 4.76 20.57 7.27
N LYS A 230 6.04 20.23 7.46
CA LYS A 230 6.80 20.59 8.68
C LYS A 230 7.01 22.10 8.82
N THR A 231 7.26 22.79 7.72
CA THR A 231 7.41 24.26 7.68
C THR A 231 6.07 24.94 7.99
N GLU A 232 4.99 24.56 7.31
CA GLU A 232 3.63 25.08 7.52
C GLU A 232 3.14 24.86 8.96
N ARG A 233 3.39 23.68 9.54
CA ARG A 233 3.07 23.41 10.96
C ARG A 233 3.82 24.33 11.91
N LYS A 234 5.10 24.62 11.66
CA LYS A 234 5.91 25.51 12.49
C LYS A 234 5.43 26.95 12.39
N GLU A 235 5.07 27.42 11.20
CA GLU A 235 4.48 28.76 10.99
C GLU A 235 3.14 28.89 11.70
N ALA A 236 2.26 27.88 11.60
CA ALA A 236 0.99 27.85 12.31
C ALA A 236 1.15 27.78 13.85
N GLU A 237 2.16 27.07 14.37
CA GLU A 237 2.47 27.03 15.81
C GLU A 237 2.94 28.40 16.33
N GLU A 238 3.80 29.10 15.60
CA GLU A 238 4.24 30.45 15.94
C GLU A 238 3.11 31.48 15.84
N GLU A 239 2.22 31.36 14.85
CA GLU A 239 1.02 32.20 14.76
C GLU A 239 0.04 31.92 15.92
N ALA A 240 -0.11 30.66 16.32
CA ALA A 240 -0.94 30.26 17.46
C ALA A 240 -0.40 30.81 18.78
N LYS A 241 0.93 30.78 19.00
CA LYS A 241 1.58 31.43 20.16
C LYS A 241 1.29 32.93 20.19
N ARG A 242 1.53 33.64 19.08
CA ARG A 242 1.24 35.09 18.98
C ARG A 242 -0.23 35.43 19.27
N LYS A 243 -1.17 34.59 18.82
CA LYS A 243 -2.61 34.72 19.12
C LYS A 243 -2.92 34.45 20.61
N ALA A 244 -2.25 33.48 21.22
CA ALA A 244 -2.37 33.20 22.65
C ALA A 244 -1.81 34.35 23.51
N ASP A 245 -0.62 34.86 23.18
CA ASP A 245 0.02 35.99 23.88
C ASP A 245 -0.80 37.28 23.76
N ALA A 246 -1.32 37.56 22.56
CA ALA A 246 -2.23 38.70 22.34
C ALA A 246 -3.51 38.58 23.18
N LYS A 247 -4.12 37.39 23.24
CA LYS A 247 -5.34 37.13 24.03
C LYS A 247 -5.06 37.15 25.54
N LEU A 248 -3.87 36.74 25.98
CA LEU A 248 -3.42 36.85 27.37
C LEU A 248 -3.26 38.32 27.75
N LYS A 249 -2.62 39.12 26.88
CA LYS A 249 -2.47 40.57 27.07
C LYS A 249 -3.83 41.29 27.14
N GLU A 250 -4.74 40.98 26.21
CA GLU A 250 -6.11 41.50 26.20
C GLU A 250 -6.89 41.14 27.48
N ALA A 251 -6.69 39.94 28.03
CA ALA A 251 -7.31 39.52 29.29
C ALA A 251 -6.72 40.25 30.51
N VAL A 252 -5.41 40.49 30.54
CA VAL A 252 -4.75 41.31 31.58
C VAL A 252 -5.24 42.76 31.51
N GLU A 253 -5.35 43.33 30.32
CA GLU A 253 -5.82 44.70 30.09
C GLU A 253 -7.30 44.88 30.50
N LYS A 254 -8.16 43.90 30.20
CA LYS A 254 -9.55 43.86 30.68
C LYS A 254 -9.66 43.73 32.20
N ASN A 255 -8.81 42.93 32.83
CA ASN A 255 -8.77 42.79 34.28
C ASN A 255 -8.29 44.07 34.98
N ALA A 256 -7.38 44.84 34.38
CA ALA A 256 -6.99 46.16 34.87
C ALA A 256 -8.18 47.13 34.86
N VAL A 257 -8.93 47.22 33.76
CA VAL A 257 -10.12 48.09 33.64
C VAL A 257 -11.20 47.74 34.67
N THR A 258 -11.40 46.45 35.00
CA THR A 258 -12.34 46.06 36.06
C THR A 258 -11.88 46.38 37.48
N SER A 259 -10.60 46.72 37.69
CA SER A 259 -10.07 47.10 39.02
C SER A 259 -10.30 48.57 39.38
N GLU A 260 -10.51 49.46 38.39
CA GLU A 260 -10.72 50.89 38.64
C GLU A 260 -12.17 51.29 38.97
N GLN A 261 -13.15 50.39 38.80
CA GLN A 261 -14.58 50.67 39.09
C GLN A 261 -15.05 50.14 40.45
N GLY A 262 -14.15 50.13 41.44
CA GLY A 262 -14.27 49.39 42.70
C GLY A 262 -14.77 50.15 43.95
N GLU A 263 -15.59 51.21 43.85
CA GLU A 263 -16.05 51.98 45.03
C GLU A 263 -17.60 52.09 45.19
N LEU A 264 -18.07 51.58 46.34
CA LEU A 264 -19.15 52.12 47.19
C LEU A 264 -20.65 52.07 46.81
N LYS A 265 -21.35 51.20 47.57
CA LYS A 265 -22.60 51.43 48.39
C LYS A 265 -23.96 50.83 47.95
N ARG A 266 -24.30 49.76 48.71
CA ARG A 266 -25.56 49.53 49.46
C ARG A 266 -26.86 49.07 48.76
N ARG A 267 -27.45 48.03 49.35
CA ARG A 267 -28.85 47.53 49.23
C ARG A 267 -29.93 48.62 49.37
N THR A 268 -31.08 48.43 48.71
CA THR A 268 -32.47 48.68 49.21
C THR A 268 -33.48 47.82 48.40
N LYS A 269 -34.81 47.94 48.57
CA LYS A 269 -35.80 46.83 48.50
C LYS A 269 -37.16 47.24 47.88
N ARG A 270 -37.87 46.32 47.19
CA ARG A 270 -39.24 46.44 46.57
C ARG A 270 -39.31 47.40 45.33
N ALA A 271 -40.28 47.32 44.40
CA ALA A 271 -41.62 46.71 44.41
C ALA A 271 -42.11 46.21 43.01
N VAL A 272 -43.35 45.69 42.96
CA VAL A 272 -44.20 45.27 41.82
C VAL A 272 -45.61 45.84 42.13
N PRO A 273 -46.39 46.49 41.22
CA PRO A 273 -47.11 45.79 40.12
C PRO A 273 -47.45 46.62 38.85
N GLY A 274 -48.16 46.02 37.87
CA GLY A 274 -49.01 46.77 36.92
C GLY A 274 -49.11 46.20 35.49
N GLU A 275 -50.15 45.40 35.20
CA GLU A 275 -50.72 45.19 33.85
C GLU A 275 -51.93 46.14 33.70
N PRO A 276 -52.41 46.53 32.48
CA PRO A 276 -53.37 45.66 31.77
C PRO A 276 -53.51 45.80 30.22
N ALA A 277 -54.10 44.75 29.62
CA ALA A 277 -55.08 44.76 28.51
C ALA A 277 -54.67 45.06 27.04
N THR A 278 -55.39 44.36 26.14
CA THR A 278 -55.41 44.50 24.67
C THR A 278 -56.55 45.41 24.20
N PRO A 279 -56.68 45.68 22.87
CA PRO A 279 -57.71 44.93 22.12
C PRO A 279 -57.37 44.60 20.65
N ASP A 280 -58.00 43.54 20.13
CA ASP A 280 -58.01 43.15 18.71
C ASP A 280 -58.84 44.07 17.81
N LYS A 281 -58.48 44.10 16.50
CA LYS A 281 -59.47 44.20 15.42
C LYS A 281 -58.97 43.57 14.12
N LYS A 282 -59.92 43.22 13.25
CA LYS A 282 -59.87 42.03 12.36
C LYS A 282 -60.25 42.38 10.91
N GLU A 283 -59.93 41.45 10.01
CA GLU A 283 -60.75 41.08 8.83
C GLU A 283 -60.59 41.88 7.53
N LYS A 284 -60.11 41.21 6.47
CA LYS A 284 -60.96 40.82 5.32
C LYS A 284 -60.23 39.92 4.30
N ASP A 285 -60.76 38.71 4.10
CA ASP A 285 -60.52 37.84 2.93
C ASP A 285 -61.76 37.85 2.02
N ALA A 286 -61.57 37.66 0.71
CA ALA A 286 -62.69 37.34 -0.20
C ALA A 286 -62.26 36.72 -1.55
N LYS A 287 -62.40 35.38 -1.67
CA LYS A 287 -62.82 34.61 -2.87
C LYS A 287 -61.95 34.64 -4.17
N SER A 288 -61.92 33.59 -5.00
CA SER A 288 -62.53 32.24 -4.93
C SER A 288 -61.77 31.20 -5.79
N SER A 289 -62.21 29.94 -5.67
CA SER A 289 -62.29 28.85 -6.67
C SER A 289 -62.23 29.26 -8.15
N ASP A 290 -61.86 28.40 -9.12
CA ASP A 290 -62.13 26.95 -9.19
C ASP A 290 -61.01 26.11 -9.87
N SER A 291 -61.35 24.97 -10.51
CA SER A 291 -60.50 23.77 -10.59
C SER A 291 -60.30 23.13 -11.98
N SER A 292 -59.51 22.05 -11.99
CA SER A 292 -59.57 20.88 -12.90
C SER A 292 -58.72 20.85 -14.19
N VAL A 293 -57.82 19.84 -14.22
CA VAL A 293 -57.39 18.96 -15.33
C VAL A 293 -56.93 19.57 -16.67
N GLY A 294 -55.71 19.17 -17.09
CA GLY A 294 -55.22 19.27 -18.47
C GLY A 294 -53.80 18.69 -18.59
N GLU A 295 -53.57 17.77 -19.52
CA GLU A 295 -52.28 17.10 -19.76
C GLU A 295 -51.67 17.52 -21.12
N GLU A 296 -50.37 17.27 -21.29
CA GLU A 296 -49.59 17.29 -22.54
C GLU A 296 -49.21 18.62 -23.27
N THR A 297 -47.91 18.67 -23.61
CA THR A 297 -47.26 19.34 -24.77
C THR A 297 -47.06 20.87 -24.91
N LEU A 298 -45.79 21.26 -24.76
CA LEU A 298 -44.99 22.17 -25.62
C LEU A 298 -45.63 23.43 -26.26
N SER A 299 -45.30 24.62 -25.71
CA SER A 299 -44.62 25.69 -26.46
C SER A 299 -44.02 26.76 -25.52
N SER A 300 -43.07 27.58 -26.00
CA SER A 300 -42.34 28.58 -25.20
C SER A 300 -42.69 30.03 -25.56
N PRO A 301 -43.04 30.89 -24.58
CA PRO A 301 -42.90 32.34 -24.69
C PRO A 301 -41.51 32.80 -24.22
N SER A 302 -40.84 33.67 -24.99
CA SER A 302 -39.47 34.09 -24.69
C SER A 302 -39.40 35.09 -23.51
N LEU A 303 -39.12 34.57 -22.31
CA LEU A 303 -38.79 35.39 -21.14
C LEU A 303 -37.42 36.07 -21.32
N LYS A 304 -37.39 37.41 -21.13
CA LYS A 304 -36.16 38.24 -21.18
C LYS A 304 -35.03 37.61 -20.33
N PRO A 305 -33.76 37.57 -20.79
CA PRO A 305 -32.69 36.80 -20.15
C PRO A 305 -32.54 37.03 -18.64
N GLY A 306 -32.57 38.30 -18.19
CA GLY A 306 -32.47 38.63 -16.76
C GLY A 306 -33.57 38.04 -15.86
N LYS A 307 -34.77 37.76 -16.39
CA LYS A 307 -35.80 37.05 -15.61
C LYS A 307 -35.46 35.56 -15.43
N LYS A 308 -34.88 34.91 -16.44
CA LYS A 308 -34.43 33.51 -16.36
C LYS A 308 -33.27 33.36 -15.37
N VAL A 309 -32.31 34.30 -15.39
CA VAL A 309 -31.21 34.33 -14.41
C VAL A 309 -31.75 34.45 -12.99
N ALA A 310 -32.63 35.43 -12.70
CA ALA A 310 -33.20 35.61 -11.37
C ALA A 310 -34.03 34.40 -10.89
N GLU A 311 -34.74 33.71 -11.79
CA GLU A 311 -35.46 32.48 -11.46
C GLU A 311 -34.51 31.32 -11.10
N ALA A 312 -33.39 31.18 -11.82
CA ALA A 312 -32.36 30.19 -11.51
C ALA A 312 -31.61 30.52 -10.20
N GLU A 313 -31.32 31.79 -9.92
CA GLU A 313 -30.71 32.23 -8.65
C GLU A 313 -31.61 31.91 -7.46
N LYS A 314 -32.93 32.12 -7.57
CA LYS A 314 -33.89 31.72 -6.53
C LYS A 314 -33.89 30.20 -6.29
N LYS A 315 -33.76 29.39 -7.35
CA LYS A 315 -33.70 27.92 -7.23
C LYS A 315 -32.41 27.45 -6.56
N VAL A 316 -31.28 28.10 -6.84
CA VAL A 316 -30.01 27.89 -6.11
C VAL A 316 -30.18 28.24 -4.63
N GLU A 317 -30.79 29.37 -4.31
CA GLU A 317 -30.99 29.81 -2.92
C GLU A 317 -31.91 28.86 -2.13
N GLU A 318 -32.93 28.29 -2.78
CA GLU A 318 -33.82 27.28 -2.19
C GLU A 318 -33.08 25.96 -1.93
N ALA A 319 -32.26 25.49 -2.87
CA ALA A 319 -31.44 24.30 -2.70
C ALA A 319 -30.38 24.50 -1.59
N ASP A 320 -29.68 25.64 -1.57
CA ASP A 320 -28.70 25.99 -0.53
C ASP A 320 -29.35 26.05 0.87
N LYS A 321 -30.64 26.41 0.97
CA LYS A 321 -31.41 26.34 2.22
C LYS A 321 -31.73 24.91 2.63
N LYS A 322 -32.14 24.04 1.69
CA LYS A 322 -32.40 22.62 1.95
C LYS A 322 -31.14 21.88 2.41
N ALA A 323 -30.01 22.07 1.72
CA ALA A 323 -28.73 21.48 2.12
C ALA A 323 -28.28 21.95 3.52
N LYS A 324 -28.46 23.25 3.85
CA LYS A 324 -28.16 23.77 5.20
C LYS A 324 -29.10 23.22 6.27
N ALA A 325 -30.39 23.04 5.96
CA ALA A 325 -31.35 22.41 6.87
C ALA A 325 -30.99 20.95 7.14
N GLN A 326 -30.69 20.16 6.10
CA GLN A 326 -30.23 18.77 6.24
C GLN A 326 -28.93 18.70 7.06
N LYS A 327 -27.99 19.63 6.84
CA LYS A 327 -26.72 19.68 7.60
C LYS A 327 -26.91 19.99 9.08
N GLU A 328 -27.87 20.86 9.42
CA GLU A 328 -28.24 21.17 10.80
C GLU A 328 -29.00 20.01 11.46
N GLU A 329 -29.86 19.31 10.72
CA GLU A 329 -30.56 18.10 11.17
C GLU A 329 -29.58 16.93 11.41
N ASP A 330 -28.65 16.70 10.47
CA ASP A 330 -27.55 15.73 10.62
C ASP A 330 -26.66 16.06 11.82
N HIS A 331 -26.34 17.34 12.06
CA HIS A 331 -25.56 17.75 13.23
C HIS A 331 -26.33 17.57 14.55
N ARG A 332 -27.67 17.56 14.52
CA ARG A 332 -28.51 17.28 15.70
C ARG A 332 -28.68 15.78 15.95
N ASN A 333 -28.86 15.00 14.90
CA ASN A 333 -29.05 13.55 14.97
C ASN A 333 -27.72 12.78 15.14
N TYR A 334 -26.62 13.31 14.60
CA TYR A 334 -25.29 12.70 14.58
C TYR A 334 -24.16 13.68 14.97
N PRO A 335 -24.21 14.34 16.15
CA PRO A 335 -23.28 15.41 16.54
C PRO A 335 -21.80 15.01 16.66
N THR A 336 -21.47 13.72 16.60
CA THR A 336 -20.10 13.19 16.65
C THR A 336 -19.63 12.59 15.31
N ASN A 337 -20.38 12.77 14.22
CA ASN A 337 -20.06 12.18 12.92
C ASN A 337 -19.13 13.09 12.10
N THR A 338 -17.97 12.58 11.72
CA THR A 338 -16.97 13.28 10.89
C THR A 338 -17.24 13.17 9.38
N TYR A 339 -18.17 12.32 8.95
CA TYR A 339 -18.51 12.05 7.55
C TYR A 339 -19.88 12.63 7.20
N LYS A 340 -20.10 13.01 5.94
CA LYS A 340 -21.42 13.43 5.45
C LYS A 340 -22.39 12.24 5.45
N THR A 341 -23.68 12.51 5.65
CA THR A 341 -24.73 11.53 5.33
C THR A 341 -24.96 11.45 3.83
N LEU A 342 -25.62 10.39 3.35
CA LEU A 342 -26.02 10.26 1.94
C LEU A 342 -27.11 11.29 1.60
N GLU A 343 -27.96 11.62 2.57
CA GLU A 343 -29.02 12.62 2.50
C GLU A 343 -28.45 14.03 2.29
N LEU A 344 -27.41 14.40 3.04
CA LEU A 344 -26.67 15.66 2.85
C LEU A 344 -25.86 15.66 1.55
N GLU A 345 -25.25 14.53 1.17
CA GLU A 345 -24.51 14.41 -0.09
C GLU A 345 -25.44 14.59 -1.31
N ILE A 346 -26.66 14.05 -1.28
CA ILE A 346 -27.72 14.30 -2.27
C ILE A 346 -28.15 15.77 -2.27
N ALA A 347 -28.35 16.38 -1.09
CA ALA A 347 -28.77 17.78 -0.99
C ALA A 347 -27.68 18.76 -1.47
N GLU A 348 -26.41 18.50 -1.18
CA GLU A 348 -25.28 19.26 -1.72
C GLU A 348 -25.10 19.00 -3.24
N SER A 349 -25.46 17.81 -3.76
CA SER A 349 -25.43 17.51 -5.20
C SER A 349 -26.51 18.24 -6.00
N ASP A 350 -27.77 18.34 -5.52
CA ASP A 350 -28.79 19.19 -6.19
C ASP A 350 -28.37 20.67 -6.17
N VAL A 351 -27.74 21.14 -5.08
CA VAL A 351 -27.14 22.49 -5.02
C VAL A 351 -26.12 22.71 -6.15
N GLU A 352 -25.23 21.75 -6.42
CA GLU A 352 -24.29 21.85 -7.54
C GLU A 352 -24.98 21.78 -8.90
N VAL A 353 -25.98 20.92 -9.08
CA VAL A 353 -26.81 20.90 -10.31
C VAL A 353 -27.45 22.26 -10.56
N LYS A 354 -28.05 22.89 -9.53
CA LYS A 354 -28.70 24.21 -9.67
C LYS A 354 -27.68 25.32 -9.96
N LYS A 355 -26.45 25.22 -9.41
CA LYS A 355 -25.36 26.18 -9.71
C LYS A 355 -24.85 26.05 -11.14
N ALA A 356 -24.70 24.83 -11.66
CA ALA A 356 -24.40 24.58 -13.08
C ALA A 356 -25.55 25.03 -14.00
N GLU A 357 -26.81 24.76 -13.65
CA GLU A 357 -27.98 25.25 -14.42
C GLU A 357 -28.03 26.79 -14.46
N LEU A 358 -27.66 27.46 -13.36
CA LEU A 358 -27.54 28.92 -13.29
C LEU A 358 -26.38 29.45 -14.15
N GLU A 359 -25.21 28.81 -14.13
CA GLU A 359 -24.07 29.24 -14.95
C GLU A 359 -24.34 29.07 -16.44
N LEU A 360 -24.99 27.98 -16.83
CA LEU A 360 -25.49 27.79 -18.20
C LEU A 360 -26.45 28.92 -18.62
N VAL A 361 -27.44 29.26 -17.78
CA VAL A 361 -28.38 30.36 -18.04
C VAL A 361 -27.67 31.72 -18.09
N LYS A 362 -26.56 31.90 -17.37
CA LYS A 362 -25.71 33.10 -17.43
C LYS A 362 -24.85 33.17 -18.69
N GLU A 363 -24.27 32.06 -19.18
CA GLU A 363 -23.55 32.03 -20.46
C GLU A 363 -24.48 32.16 -21.67
N GLU A 364 -25.69 31.58 -21.62
CA GLU A 364 -26.71 31.79 -22.68
C GLU A 364 -27.32 33.21 -22.67
N ALA A 365 -27.10 34.01 -21.62
CA ALA A 365 -27.55 35.39 -21.50
C ALA A 365 -26.50 36.45 -21.89
N LYS A 366 -25.28 36.05 -22.27
CA LYS A 366 -24.20 36.98 -22.67
C LYS A 366 -24.23 37.29 -24.16
N GLU A 367 -24.06 38.57 -24.49
CA GLU A 367 -23.77 39.04 -25.85
C GLU A 367 -22.40 39.74 -25.87
N PRO A 368 -21.50 39.41 -26.83
CA PRO A 368 -21.61 38.33 -27.81
C PRO A 368 -21.55 36.94 -27.16
N ARG A 369 -22.38 36.01 -27.65
CA ARG A 369 -22.50 34.65 -27.10
C ARG A 369 -21.32 33.79 -27.54
N ASN A 370 -20.65 33.13 -26.60
CA ASN A 370 -19.61 32.14 -26.90
C ASN A 370 -20.23 30.72 -26.92
N GLU A 371 -20.36 30.12 -28.10
CA GLU A 371 -20.97 28.80 -28.24
C GLU A 371 -20.17 27.66 -27.60
N GLU A 372 -18.84 27.77 -27.55
CA GLU A 372 -17.96 26.75 -26.98
C GLU A 372 -18.17 26.66 -25.46
N LYS A 373 -18.23 27.83 -24.79
CA LYS A 373 -18.58 27.91 -23.36
C LYS A 373 -20.00 27.41 -23.07
N VAL A 374 -20.97 27.71 -23.94
CA VAL A 374 -22.35 27.19 -23.80
C VAL A 374 -22.39 25.67 -23.99
N LYS A 375 -21.55 25.08 -24.84
CA LYS A 375 -21.40 23.62 -24.99
C LYS A 375 -20.74 23.01 -23.74
N GLN A 376 -19.69 23.63 -23.21
CA GLN A 376 -19.03 23.21 -21.96
C GLN A 376 -20.00 23.22 -20.77
N ALA A 377 -20.72 24.33 -20.55
CA ALA A 377 -21.69 24.44 -19.45
C ALA A 377 -22.86 23.43 -19.57
N LYS A 378 -23.24 23.02 -20.79
CA LYS A 378 -24.25 21.95 -20.98
C LYS A 378 -23.71 20.58 -20.58
N ALA A 379 -22.48 20.24 -20.96
CA ALA A 379 -21.83 19.00 -20.55
C ALA A 379 -21.62 18.94 -19.01
N GLU A 380 -21.33 20.07 -18.37
CA GLU A 380 -21.19 20.17 -16.92
C GLU A 380 -22.52 19.98 -16.18
N VAL A 381 -23.61 20.59 -16.67
CA VAL A 381 -24.98 20.34 -16.17
C VAL A 381 -25.39 18.86 -16.33
N GLU A 382 -25.05 18.23 -17.45
CA GLU A 382 -25.34 16.81 -17.71
C GLU A 382 -24.55 15.90 -16.76
N SER A 383 -23.24 16.15 -16.61
CA SER A 383 -22.36 15.44 -15.66
C SER A 383 -22.89 15.51 -14.23
N LYS A 384 -23.24 16.72 -13.74
CA LYS A 384 -23.78 16.90 -12.38
C LYS A 384 -25.14 16.25 -12.18
N LYS A 385 -26.00 16.20 -13.20
CA LYS A 385 -27.26 15.45 -13.15
C LYS A 385 -27.05 13.94 -13.10
N ALA A 386 -26.05 13.41 -13.81
CA ALA A 386 -25.69 12.00 -13.72
C ALA A 386 -25.15 11.62 -12.32
N GLU A 387 -24.37 12.51 -11.71
CA GLU A 387 -23.87 12.36 -10.33
C GLU A 387 -25.01 12.35 -9.31
N ALA A 388 -25.93 13.33 -9.34
CA ALA A 388 -27.11 13.36 -8.46
C ALA A 388 -28.01 12.11 -8.64
N THR A 389 -28.23 11.69 -9.90
CA THR A 389 -29.02 10.49 -10.21
C THR A 389 -28.37 9.20 -9.67
N ARG A 390 -27.04 9.12 -9.67
CA ARG A 390 -26.29 8.00 -9.08
C ARG A 390 -26.50 7.93 -7.56
N LEU A 391 -26.52 9.06 -6.85
CA LEU A 391 -26.70 9.11 -5.40
C LEU A 391 -28.12 8.68 -4.97
N GLU A 392 -29.17 9.15 -5.64
CA GLU A 392 -30.55 8.68 -5.37
C GLU A 392 -30.74 7.20 -5.72
N LYS A 393 -30.04 6.68 -6.74
CA LYS A 393 -30.02 5.24 -7.00
C LYS A 393 -29.37 4.46 -5.84
N ILE A 394 -28.22 4.91 -5.33
CA ILE A 394 -27.55 4.29 -4.18
C ILE A 394 -28.46 4.27 -2.93
N LYS A 395 -29.18 5.37 -2.68
CA LYS A 395 -30.18 5.47 -1.60
C LYS A 395 -31.34 4.49 -1.79
N THR A 396 -31.84 4.35 -3.02
CA THR A 396 -32.90 3.40 -3.37
C THR A 396 -32.45 1.94 -3.18
N ASP A 397 -31.27 1.59 -3.69
CA ASP A 397 -30.70 0.24 -3.58
C ASP A 397 -30.39 -0.12 -2.11
N ARG A 398 -29.87 0.83 -1.31
CA ARG A 398 -29.67 0.68 0.14
C ARG A 398 -30.97 0.42 0.88
N LYS A 399 -32.04 1.18 0.60
CA LYS A 399 -33.36 0.99 1.22
C LYS A 399 -33.97 -0.37 0.87
N LYS A 400 -33.76 -0.84 -0.37
CA LYS A 400 -34.19 -2.18 -0.82
C LYS A 400 -33.44 -3.29 -0.08
N ALA A 401 -32.13 -3.16 0.10
CA ALA A 401 -31.32 -4.11 0.86
C ALA A 401 -31.72 -4.16 2.36
N GLU A 402 -32.07 -3.02 2.95
CA GLU A 402 -32.54 -2.95 4.35
C GLU A 402 -33.92 -3.64 4.53
N GLU A 403 -34.84 -3.45 3.58
CA GLU A 403 -36.11 -4.18 3.52
C GLU A 403 -35.91 -5.71 3.37
N GLU A 404 -34.97 -6.13 2.52
CA GLU A 404 -34.66 -7.54 2.32
C GLU A 404 -34.03 -8.18 3.58
N ALA A 405 -33.14 -7.45 4.26
CA ALA A 405 -32.55 -7.89 5.52
C ALA A 405 -33.61 -8.04 6.63
N LYS A 406 -34.55 -7.09 6.75
CA LYS A 406 -35.67 -7.18 7.70
C LYS A 406 -36.58 -8.39 7.43
N ARG A 407 -36.82 -8.71 6.15
CA ARG A 407 -37.60 -9.90 5.76
C ARG A 407 -36.89 -11.20 6.15
N LYS A 408 -35.59 -11.31 5.91
CA LYS A 408 -34.78 -12.49 6.28
C LYS A 408 -34.72 -12.69 7.79
N ALA A 409 -34.54 -11.62 8.58
CA ALA A 409 -34.58 -11.70 10.05
C ALA A 409 -35.97 -12.19 10.55
N ALA A 410 -37.06 -11.66 9.99
CA ALA A 410 -38.43 -12.09 10.32
C ALA A 410 -38.80 -13.50 9.80
N GLU A 411 -37.96 -14.09 8.94
CA GLU A 411 -38.08 -15.47 8.48
C GLU A 411 -37.27 -16.41 9.39
N GLU A 412 -36.05 -16.04 9.80
CA GLU A 412 -35.24 -16.81 10.76
C GLU A 412 -35.91 -16.93 12.14
N ASP A 413 -36.58 -15.90 12.64
CA ASP A 413 -37.29 -15.98 13.93
C ASP A 413 -38.52 -16.91 13.87
N LYS A 414 -39.14 -17.09 12.70
CA LYS A 414 -40.23 -18.07 12.51
C LYS A 414 -39.77 -19.53 12.52
N VAL A 415 -38.47 -19.79 12.33
CA VAL A 415 -37.91 -21.15 12.39
C VAL A 415 -37.67 -21.60 13.85
N LYS A 416 -37.71 -20.69 14.82
CA LYS A 416 -37.37 -20.96 16.24
C LYS A 416 -38.54 -21.49 17.09
N GLU A 417 -39.79 -21.42 16.62
CA GLU A 417 -40.95 -21.92 17.38
C GLU A 417 -41.43 -23.33 16.93
N LYS A 418 -40.76 -24.38 17.42
CA LYS A 418 -41.39 -25.69 17.69
C LYS A 418 -40.57 -26.50 18.72
N PRO A 419 -41.20 -27.34 19.57
CA PRO A 419 -40.60 -27.76 20.83
C PRO A 419 -39.82 -29.09 20.80
N ALA A 420 -38.70 -29.08 21.53
CA ALA A 420 -38.00 -30.13 22.26
C ALA A 420 -38.24 -31.63 21.96
N GLU A 421 -37.13 -32.36 21.76
CA GLU A 421 -37.00 -33.81 21.98
C GLU A 421 -35.67 -34.13 22.72
N GLN A 422 -35.54 -35.31 23.33
CA GLN A 422 -34.50 -35.62 24.34
C GLN A 422 -33.17 -36.15 23.78
N PRO A 423 -32.04 -36.00 24.51
CA PRO A 423 -30.73 -36.52 24.09
C PRO A 423 -30.51 -38.01 24.45
N GLN A 424 -29.72 -38.69 23.60
CA GLN A 424 -29.18 -40.05 23.80
C GLN A 424 -27.65 -40.06 23.49
N PRO A 425 -26.88 -41.07 23.93
CA PRO A 425 -25.48 -40.89 24.34
C PRO A 425 -24.40 -41.04 23.26
N GLN A 426 -23.17 -40.65 23.63
CA GLN A 426 -21.94 -40.76 22.82
C GLN A 426 -21.40 -42.19 22.72
N PRO A 427 -20.74 -42.59 21.61
CA PRO A 427 -19.97 -43.83 21.50
C PRO A 427 -18.57 -43.74 22.15
N ALA A 428 -18.03 -44.87 22.60
CA ALA A 428 -16.70 -45.00 23.21
C ALA A 428 -15.57 -45.29 22.18
N PRO A 429 -14.29 -45.00 22.49
CA PRO A 429 -13.15 -45.24 21.61
C PRO A 429 -12.70 -46.71 21.53
N ALA A 430 -11.96 -47.05 20.46
CA ALA A 430 -11.48 -48.40 20.12
C ALA A 430 -10.01 -48.67 20.58
N PRO A 431 -9.56 -49.95 20.67
CA PRO A 431 -8.39 -50.34 21.48
C PRO A 431 -7.03 -50.42 20.75
N GLN A 432 -5.96 -50.61 21.53
CA GLN A 432 -4.59 -50.94 21.08
C GLN A 432 -4.36 -52.46 20.93
N PRO A 433 -3.33 -52.90 20.16
CA PRO A 433 -2.95 -54.31 20.01
C PRO A 433 -1.91 -54.81 21.04
N GLU A 434 -1.91 -56.12 21.32
CA GLU A 434 -1.04 -56.80 22.31
C GLU A 434 0.08 -57.67 21.71
N LYS A 435 1.19 -57.86 22.45
CA LYS A 435 1.88 -59.14 22.82
C LYS A 435 3.40 -58.99 23.05
N PRO A 436 4.10 -59.94 23.72
CA PRO A 436 3.65 -61.04 24.60
C PRO A 436 4.33 -61.08 26.00
N THR A 437 3.98 -62.09 26.81
CA THR A 437 4.42 -62.34 28.20
C THR A 437 5.54 -63.37 28.33
N GLU A 438 6.34 -63.33 29.42
CA GLU A 438 6.94 -64.50 30.08
C GLU A 438 7.36 -64.18 31.55
N GLU A 439 7.61 -65.21 32.39
CA GLU A 439 7.73 -65.22 33.87
C GLU A 439 8.59 -66.45 34.31
N PRO A 440 8.91 -66.74 35.60
CA PRO A 440 9.19 -65.94 36.82
C PRO A 440 10.56 -66.30 37.48
N GLU A 441 10.92 -65.71 38.64
CA GLU A 441 11.40 -66.38 39.90
C GLU A 441 11.90 -65.38 41.00
N ASN A 442 12.18 -65.87 42.22
CA ASN A 442 12.40 -65.13 43.50
C ASN A 442 13.74 -65.58 44.19
N PRO A 443 14.22 -65.16 45.42
CA PRO A 443 13.51 -64.62 46.60
C PRO A 443 14.20 -63.47 47.41
N ALA A 444 13.67 -63.13 48.60
CA ALA A 444 14.24 -62.24 49.65
C ALA A 444 14.92 -63.05 50.81
N PRO A 445 15.45 -62.51 51.97
CA PRO A 445 14.76 -61.62 52.96
C PRO A 445 15.68 -60.60 53.75
N ALA A 446 15.22 -60.10 54.93
CA ALA A 446 15.81 -59.05 55.81
C ALA A 446 16.56 -59.65 57.07
N PRO A 447 16.86 -59.00 58.26
CA PRO A 447 16.11 -57.96 59.02
C PRO A 447 16.91 -56.90 59.89
N LYS A 448 16.19 -56.30 60.87
CA LYS A 448 16.37 -55.16 61.83
C LYS A 448 17.41 -55.35 63.00
N PRO A 449 17.71 -54.35 63.89
CA PRO A 449 16.90 -54.06 65.13
C PRO A 449 16.97 -52.62 65.77
N GLU A 450 16.30 -52.41 66.93
CA GLU A 450 16.32 -51.19 67.83
C GLU A 450 16.63 -51.58 69.32
N LYS A 451 16.58 -50.77 70.41
CA LYS A 451 16.19 -49.36 70.71
C LYS A 451 17.29 -48.67 71.59
N PRO A 452 17.22 -48.30 72.91
CA PRO A 452 16.14 -48.10 73.92
C PRO A 452 16.17 -46.77 74.75
N ALA A 453 15.15 -46.58 75.61
CA ALA A 453 15.12 -45.83 76.90
C ALA A 453 15.16 -44.26 76.96
N ASP A 454 14.81 -43.72 78.15
CA ASP A 454 14.30 -42.36 78.40
C ASP A 454 14.92 -41.65 79.65
N HIS A 455 14.87 -40.29 79.67
CA HIS A 455 14.93 -39.37 80.84
C HIS A 455 16.24 -39.28 81.70
N PRO A 456 16.57 -38.16 82.42
CA PRO A 456 15.67 -37.25 83.19
C PRO A 456 15.92 -35.71 83.07
N LYS A 457 15.57 -34.93 84.12
CA LYS A 457 15.16 -33.50 84.17
C LYS A 457 16.20 -32.50 84.74
N ALA A 458 16.31 -31.29 84.14
CA ALA A 458 16.52 -29.96 84.77
C ALA A 458 16.28 -28.86 83.68
N GLU A 459 15.48 -27.79 83.77
CA GLU A 459 15.03 -26.84 84.82
C GLU A 459 15.87 -25.53 84.89
N LYS A 460 15.19 -24.36 85.02
CA LYS A 460 15.60 -22.93 84.81
C LYS A 460 15.30 -22.36 83.39
N THR A 461 14.83 -21.11 83.21
CA THR A 461 14.38 -20.04 84.15
C THR A 461 13.36 -19.11 83.45
N ASP A 462 12.49 -18.44 84.20
CA ASP A 462 11.25 -17.81 83.71
C ASP A 462 11.40 -16.47 82.94
N ASP A 463 12.60 -15.90 82.81
CA ASP A 463 12.82 -14.50 82.36
C ASP A 463 12.81 -14.25 80.84
N GLN A 464 12.31 -15.18 80.01
CA GLN A 464 12.20 -14.97 78.55
C GLN A 464 10.81 -15.23 77.94
N GLN A 465 9.77 -15.44 78.78
CA GLN A 465 8.40 -15.66 78.30
C GLN A 465 7.47 -14.46 78.51
N ALA A 466 7.99 -13.33 79.02
CA ALA A 466 7.21 -12.15 79.42
C ALA A 466 7.09 -11.06 78.33
N GLU A 467 8.04 -10.92 77.40
CA GLU A 467 7.97 -9.87 76.36
C GLU A 467 7.09 -10.26 75.16
N GLU A 468 7.09 -11.54 74.75
CA GLU A 468 6.30 -12.02 73.59
C GLU A 468 4.78 -12.03 73.83
N ASP A 469 4.33 -11.86 75.08
CA ASP A 469 2.91 -11.76 75.46
C ASP A 469 2.38 -10.31 75.48
N TYR A 470 3.27 -9.31 75.50
CA TYR A 470 2.90 -7.89 75.50
C TYR A 470 2.50 -7.39 74.10
N ALA A 471 3.16 -7.89 73.04
CA ALA A 471 2.88 -7.50 71.66
C ALA A 471 1.54 -8.05 71.13
N ARG A 472 1.04 -9.17 71.67
CA ARG A 472 -0.11 -9.90 71.13
C ARG A 472 -1.48 -9.39 71.58
N ARG A 473 -1.53 -8.53 72.60
CA ARG A 473 -2.78 -8.12 73.27
C ARG A 473 -3.40 -6.83 72.73
N SER A 474 -2.69 -6.06 71.90
CA SER A 474 -3.14 -4.78 71.34
C SER A 474 -3.98 -4.90 70.05
N GLU A 475 -3.71 -5.90 69.20
CA GLU A 475 -4.37 -6.02 67.90
C GLU A 475 -5.76 -6.70 67.95
N GLU A 476 -6.02 -7.52 68.98
CA GLU A 476 -7.35 -8.12 69.20
C GLU A 476 -8.38 -7.12 69.74
N GLU A 477 -7.94 -6.10 70.48
CA GLU A 477 -8.83 -5.09 71.08
C GLU A 477 -9.34 -4.09 70.02
N TYR A 478 -8.50 -3.68 69.08
CA TYR A 478 -8.89 -2.75 68.00
C TYR A 478 -9.98 -3.35 67.09
N ASN A 479 -9.94 -4.65 66.83
CA ASN A 479 -10.87 -5.34 65.94
C ASN A 479 -12.25 -5.67 66.56
N ARG A 480 -12.47 -5.43 67.87
CA ARG A 480 -13.78 -5.62 68.51
C ARG A 480 -14.62 -4.35 68.68
N LEU A 481 -14.04 -3.15 68.58
CA LEU A 481 -14.72 -1.92 69.01
C LEU A 481 -15.38 -1.09 67.88
N THR A 482 -15.35 -1.56 66.63
CA THR A 482 -15.94 -0.84 65.47
C THR A 482 -17.29 -1.38 65.00
N GLN A 483 -17.77 -2.51 65.54
CA GLN A 483 -19.11 -3.05 65.27
C GLN A 483 -20.04 -2.97 66.49
N GLN A 484 -20.62 -1.78 66.73
CA GLN A 484 -22.01 -1.57 67.22
C GLN A 484 -22.26 -0.09 67.64
N GLN A 485 -22.88 0.71 66.76
CA GLN A 485 -23.73 1.84 67.16
C GLN A 485 -24.93 1.97 66.19
N PRO A 486 -26.11 2.45 66.65
CA PRO A 486 -27.38 2.40 65.90
C PRO A 486 -27.47 3.42 64.75
N PRO A 487 -28.44 3.26 63.82
CA PRO A 487 -28.40 3.95 62.53
C PRO A 487 -28.61 5.46 62.64
N LYS A 488 -27.66 6.22 62.11
CA LYS A 488 -27.96 7.56 61.58
C LYS A 488 -28.79 7.37 60.31
N THR A 489 -29.85 8.17 60.17
CA THR A 489 -30.60 8.27 58.92
C THR A 489 -29.74 8.90 57.85
N GLU A 490 -29.05 8.06 57.07
CA GLU A 490 -28.46 8.51 55.82
C GLU A 490 -29.57 9.03 54.92
N LYS A 491 -29.56 10.35 54.69
CA LYS A 491 -30.23 11.03 53.59
C LYS A 491 -30.06 10.12 52.35
N PRO A 492 -31.15 9.67 51.70
CA PRO A 492 -31.10 8.54 50.77
C PRO A 492 -29.98 8.77 49.76
N ALA A 493 -29.08 7.78 49.67
CA ALA A 493 -27.92 7.86 48.80
C ALA A 493 -28.39 8.28 47.41
N GLN A 494 -27.86 9.41 46.91
CA GLN A 494 -28.14 9.79 45.52
C GLN A 494 -27.78 8.59 44.66
N PRO A 495 -28.66 8.14 43.74
CA PRO A 495 -28.32 7.05 42.85
C PRO A 495 -27.02 7.42 42.15
N SER A 496 -25.98 6.62 42.38
CA SER A 496 -24.67 6.84 41.77
C SER A 496 -24.88 6.82 40.27
N THR A 497 -24.76 7.99 39.63
CA THR A 497 -25.23 8.21 38.26
C THR A 497 -24.70 7.09 37.37
N PRO A 498 -25.57 6.33 36.69
CA PRO A 498 -25.18 5.10 36.02
C PRO A 498 -24.02 5.42 35.08
N LYS A 499 -22.91 4.71 35.26
CA LYS A 499 -21.62 4.97 34.58
C LYS A 499 -21.70 4.47 33.13
N THR A 500 -22.68 4.94 32.39
CA THR A 500 -23.03 4.49 31.04
C THR A 500 -22.04 5.02 30.00
N GLY A 501 -21.70 4.18 29.02
CA GLY A 501 -20.85 4.54 27.89
C GLY A 501 -19.41 4.07 28.02
N TRP A 502 -18.53 4.67 27.22
CA TRP A 502 -17.11 4.35 27.18
C TRP A 502 -16.36 4.87 28.40
N LYS A 503 -15.52 4.02 28.99
CA LYS A 503 -14.64 4.35 30.11
C LYS A 503 -13.27 3.71 29.91
N GLN A 504 -12.21 4.45 30.23
CA GLN A 504 -10.84 3.92 30.22
C GLN A 504 -10.41 3.52 31.64
N GLU A 505 -9.89 2.31 31.80
CA GLU A 505 -9.35 1.78 33.06
C GLU A 505 -8.03 1.05 32.79
N ASN A 506 -6.98 1.36 33.56
CA ASN A 506 -5.62 0.79 33.39
C ASN A 506 -5.10 0.83 31.93
N GLY A 507 -5.49 1.85 31.17
CA GLY A 507 -5.15 2.03 29.75
C GLY A 507 -6.08 1.32 28.76
N MET A 508 -6.83 0.31 29.18
CA MET A 508 -7.82 -0.40 28.35
C MET A 508 -9.15 0.35 28.32
N TRP A 509 -9.89 0.23 27.21
CA TRP A 509 -11.24 0.77 27.07
C TRP A 509 -12.29 -0.30 27.36
N TYR A 510 -13.34 0.12 28.07
CA TYR A 510 -14.49 -0.68 28.45
C TYR A 510 -15.76 0.10 28.07
N PHE A 511 -16.86 -0.62 27.84
CA PHE A 511 -18.18 -0.01 27.68
C PHE A 511 -19.14 -0.56 28.73
N TYR A 512 -19.87 0.35 29.37
CA TYR A 512 -20.87 0.03 30.38
C TYR A 512 -22.27 0.42 29.88
N ASN A 513 -23.22 -0.49 30.06
CA ASN A 513 -24.60 -0.32 29.65
C ASN A 513 -25.37 0.60 30.63
N THR A 514 -26.63 0.92 30.29
CA THR A 514 -27.50 1.81 31.09
C THR A 514 -27.86 1.26 32.47
N ASP A 515 -27.78 -0.06 32.66
CA ASP A 515 -27.94 -0.77 33.93
C ASP A 515 -26.62 -0.86 34.74
N GLY A 516 -25.51 -0.38 34.19
CA GLY A 516 -24.17 -0.50 34.78
C GLY A 516 -23.45 -1.83 34.52
N SER A 517 -24.05 -2.76 33.75
CA SER A 517 -23.38 -3.99 33.31
C SER A 517 -22.27 -3.68 32.30
N MET A 518 -21.23 -4.51 32.26
CA MET A 518 -20.11 -4.37 31.33
C MET A 518 -20.40 -5.12 30.02
N ALA A 519 -20.29 -4.45 28.88
CA ALA A 519 -20.52 -5.07 27.58
C ALA A 519 -19.38 -6.02 27.18
N THR A 520 -19.74 -7.13 26.52
CA THR A 520 -18.82 -8.09 25.90
C THR A 520 -19.36 -8.50 24.52
N GLY A 521 -18.50 -8.99 23.63
CA GLY A 521 -18.84 -9.31 22.25
C GLY A 521 -18.98 -8.05 21.35
N TRP A 522 -19.80 -8.16 20.30
CA TRP A 522 -20.04 -7.06 19.37
C TRP A 522 -20.96 -5.99 19.98
N LEU A 523 -20.49 -4.75 19.97
CA LEU A 523 -21.23 -3.56 20.38
C LEU A 523 -21.39 -2.61 19.19
N GLN A 524 -22.61 -2.16 18.91
CA GLN A 524 -22.83 -1.01 18.04
C GLN A 524 -22.97 0.25 18.91
N ASN A 525 -22.14 1.27 18.65
CA ASN A 525 -22.19 2.54 19.35
C ASN A 525 -21.91 3.71 18.39
N ASN A 526 -22.75 4.75 18.42
CA ASN A 526 -22.64 5.94 17.57
C ASN A 526 -22.43 5.63 16.08
N GLY A 527 -23.15 4.63 15.55
CA GLY A 527 -23.07 4.18 14.16
C GLY A 527 -21.87 3.27 13.82
N SER A 528 -20.86 3.19 14.70
CA SER A 528 -19.70 2.30 14.54
C SER A 528 -19.91 0.97 15.27
N TRP A 529 -19.33 -0.10 14.73
CA TRP A 529 -19.21 -1.38 15.42
C TRP A 529 -17.87 -1.47 16.17
N TYR A 530 -17.89 -2.11 17.32
CA TYR A 530 -16.75 -2.37 18.19
C TYR A 530 -16.83 -3.81 18.69
N TYR A 531 -15.70 -4.38 19.11
CA TYR A 531 -15.68 -5.67 19.79
C TYR A 531 -15.05 -5.53 21.18
N LEU A 532 -15.76 -5.97 22.20
CA LEU A 532 -15.28 -6.07 23.57
C LEU A 532 -14.94 -7.54 23.84
N ASN A 533 -13.75 -7.82 24.33
CA ASN A 533 -13.32 -9.18 24.67
C ASN A 533 -14.14 -9.75 25.84
N ALA A 534 -13.98 -11.04 26.15
CA ALA A 534 -14.71 -11.69 27.24
C ALA A 534 -14.44 -11.08 28.63
N ASN A 535 -13.33 -10.33 28.80
CA ASN A 535 -13.01 -9.54 29.99
C ASN A 535 -13.52 -8.08 29.92
N GLY A 536 -14.33 -7.72 28.92
CA GLY A 536 -14.85 -6.37 28.66
C GLY A 536 -13.90 -5.39 27.97
N ALA A 537 -12.62 -5.75 27.79
CA ALA A 537 -11.64 -4.84 27.19
C ALA A 537 -11.79 -4.77 25.66
N MET A 538 -11.83 -3.55 25.11
CA MET A 538 -11.98 -3.28 23.68
C MET A 538 -10.83 -3.87 22.84
N ALA A 539 -11.17 -4.59 21.78
CA ALA A 539 -10.22 -5.15 20.82
C ALA A 539 -9.76 -4.11 19.79
N THR A 540 -8.51 -4.26 19.32
CA THR A 540 -7.93 -3.52 18.19
C THR A 540 -7.08 -4.47 17.35
N GLY A 541 -6.90 -4.16 16.06
CA GLY A 541 -6.22 -5.04 15.10
C GLY A 541 -7.11 -6.15 14.56
N TRP A 542 -6.50 -7.26 14.12
CA TRP A 542 -7.20 -8.42 13.58
C TRP A 542 -7.93 -9.22 14.66
N LEU A 543 -9.22 -9.46 14.45
CA LEU A 543 -10.09 -10.31 15.27
C LEU A 543 -10.59 -11.48 14.42
N GLN A 544 -10.51 -12.70 14.95
CA GLN A 544 -11.27 -13.82 14.42
C GLN A 544 -12.51 -14.05 15.28
N ASN A 545 -13.70 -14.06 14.66
CA ASN A 545 -14.97 -14.27 15.34
C ASN A 545 -15.89 -15.13 14.45
N ASN A 546 -16.45 -16.22 15.01
CA ASN A 546 -17.34 -17.15 14.30
C ASN A 546 -16.80 -17.60 12.91
N GLY A 547 -15.51 -17.96 12.86
CA GLY A 547 -14.81 -18.37 11.63
C GLY A 547 -14.43 -17.25 10.66
N SER A 548 -15.02 -16.06 10.78
CA SER A 548 -14.71 -14.89 9.97
C SER A 548 -13.59 -14.04 10.58
N TRP A 549 -12.79 -13.39 9.73
CA TRP A 549 -11.84 -12.36 10.16
C TRP A 549 -12.43 -10.96 10.02
N TYR A 550 -12.11 -10.09 10.97
CA TYR A 550 -12.49 -8.69 11.04
C TYR A 550 -11.26 -7.86 11.41
N TYR A 551 -11.27 -6.57 11.06
CA TYR A 551 -10.24 -5.64 11.52
C TYR A 551 -10.87 -4.50 12.33
N LEU A 552 -10.40 -4.30 13.56
CA LEU A 552 -10.75 -3.19 14.41
C LEU A 552 -9.63 -2.14 14.32
N ASN A 553 -9.98 -0.90 14.03
CA ASN A 553 -9.03 0.20 13.96
C ASN A 553 -8.42 0.51 15.34
N ALA A 554 -7.40 1.39 15.40
CA ALA A 554 -6.72 1.75 16.65
C ALA A 554 -7.64 2.43 17.70
N ASN A 555 -8.77 2.98 17.27
CA ASN A 555 -9.85 3.51 18.12
C ASN A 555 -10.94 2.46 18.44
N GLY A 556 -10.73 1.19 18.08
CA GLY A 556 -11.67 0.08 18.26
C GLY A 556 -12.78 -0.05 17.22
N SER A 557 -12.97 0.91 16.32
CA SER A 557 -14.07 0.85 15.35
C SER A 557 -13.77 -0.14 14.23
N MET A 558 -14.73 -0.99 13.87
CA MET A 558 -14.63 -1.98 12.80
C MET A 558 -14.38 -1.33 11.44
N ALA A 559 -13.40 -1.83 10.70
CA ALA A 559 -13.09 -1.39 9.34
C ALA A 559 -13.99 -2.08 8.30
N THR A 560 -14.27 -1.36 7.22
CA THR A 560 -14.96 -1.85 6.01
C THR A 560 -14.26 -1.27 4.77
N GLY A 561 -14.42 -1.90 3.61
CA GLY A 561 -13.70 -1.53 2.38
C GLY A 561 -12.24 -1.97 2.36
N TRP A 562 -11.42 -1.28 1.58
CA TRP A 562 -10.00 -1.59 1.41
C TRP A 562 -9.16 -1.16 2.62
N LEU A 563 -8.40 -2.11 3.16
CA LEU A 563 -7.44 -1.92 4.26
C LEU A 563 -6.03 -2.25 3.77
N GLN A 564 -5.06 -1.36 4.00
CA GLN A 564 -3.64 -1.72 3.89
C GLN A 564 -3.10 -2.06 5.28
N ASN A 565 -2.55 -3.27 5.44
CA ASN A 565 -1.97 -3.74 6.70
C ASN A 565 -0.63 -4.45 6.42
N ASN A 566 0.44 -4.03 7.11
CA ASN A 566 1.81 -4.56 6.98
C ASN A 566 2.38 -4.62 5.53
N GLY A 567 1.84 -3.81 4.61
CA GLY A 567 2.25 -3.75 3.20
C GLY A 567 1.31 -4.51 2.24
N SER A 568 0.54 -5.47 2.75
CA SER A 568 -0.51 -6.15 1.99
C SER A 568 -1.82 -5.35 1.99
N TRP A 569 -2.62 -5.54 0.93
CA TRP A 569 -3.99 -5.03 0.85
C TRP A 569 -4.99 -6.14 1.18
N TYR A 570 -6.05 -5.79 1.87
CA TYR A 570 -7.16 -6.64 2.27
C TYR A 570 -8.47 -5.92 1.94
N TYR A 571 -9.55 -6.65 1.74
CA TYR A 571 -10.89 -6.07 1.63
C TYR A 571 -11.80 -6.60 2.73
N LEU A 572 -12.42 -5.70 3.48
CA LEU A 572 -13.43 -6.01 4.49
C LEU A 572 -14.80 -5.69 3.88
N ASN A 573 -15.74 -6.64 3.92
CA ASN A 573 -17.08 -6.44 3.39
C ASN A 573 -17.87 -5.39 4.21
N ALA A 574 -19.07 -5.02 3.76
CA ALA A 574 -19.90 -4.03 4.46
C ALA A 574 -20.31 -4.44 5.90
N ASN A 575 -20.27 -5.73 6.21
CA ASN A 575 -20.44 -6.29 7.56
C ASN A 575 -19.11 -6.47 8.33
N GLY A 576 -18.00 -5.93 7.81
CA GLY A 576 -16.65 -6.03 8.38
C GLY A 576 -15.92 -7.36 8.16
N ALA A 577 -16.59 -8.39 7.64
CA ALA A 577 -15.96 -9.69 7.41
C ALA A 577 -15.00 -9.63 6.22
N MET A 578 -13.76 -10.10 6.40
CA MET A 578 -12.71 -10.13 5.39
C MET A 578 -13.11 -10.99 4.18
N ALA A 579 -12.95 -10.45 2.97
CA ALA A 579 -13.20 -11.15 1.73
C ALA A 579 -12.01 -12.04 1.32
N THR A 580 -12.32 -13.16 0.66
CA THR A 580 -11.37 -14.05 0.00
C THR A 580 -11.93 -14.46 -1.37
N GLY A 581 -11.07 -14.89 -2.30
CA GLY A 581 -11.44 -15.18 -3.68
C GLY A 581 -11.63 -13.93 -4.54
N TRP A 582 -12.45 -14.04 -5.59
CA TRP A 582 -12.72 -12.97 -6.53
C TRP A 582 -13.65 -11.89 -5.96
N LEU A 583 -13.21 -10.63 -6.03
CA LEU A 583 -13.96 -9.44 -5.64
C LEU A 583 -14.14 -8.54 -6.87
N GLN A 584 -15.38 -8.12 -7.15
CA GLN A 584 -15.63 -7.01 -8.06
C GLN A 584 -15.77 -5.71 -7.28
N TYR A 585 -14.96 -4.70 -7.60
CA TYR A 585 -14.97 -3.40 -6.94
C TYR A 585 -14.80 -2.27 -7.96
N ASN A 586 -15.74 -1.32 -7.96
CA ASN A 586 -15.78 -0.16 -8.86
C ASN A 586 -15.59 -0.50 -10.37
N GLY A 587 -16.12 -1.64 -10.81
CA GLY A 587 -16.02 -2.13 -12.18
C GLY A 587 -14.83 -3.07 -12.46
N SER A 588 -13.74 -2.95 -11.71
CA SER A 588 -12.58 -3.85 -11.80
C SER A 588 -12.77 -5.14 -11.01
N TRP A 589 -12.11 -6.21 -11.43
CA TRP A 589 -11.97 -7.45 -10.66
C TRP A 589 -10.63 -7.48 -9.93
N TYR A 590 -10.64 -8.04 -8.73
CA TYR A 590 -9.49 -8.25 -7.85
C TYR A 590 -9.55 -9.69 -7.33
N TYR A 591 -8.42 -10.25 -6.92
CA TYR A 591 -8.37 -11.53 -6.22
C TYR A 591 -7.72 -11.39 -4.86
N LEU A 592 -8.41 -11.85 -3.82
CA LEU A 592 -7.91 -11.95 -2.45
C LEU A 592 -7.55 -13.42 -2.19
N ASN A 593 -6.33 -13.68 -1.72
CA ASN A 593 -5.87 -15.01 -1.38
C ASN A 593 -6.62 -15.60 -0.18
N ALA A 594 -6.38 -16.87 0.15
CA ALA A 594 -7.04 -17.54 1.28
C ALA A 594 -6.78 -16.85 2.65
N ASN A 595 -5.68 -16.11 2.79
CA ASN A 595 -5.38 -15.30 3.98
C ASN A 595 -5.90 -13.84 3.88
N GLY A 596 -6.68 -13.52 2.83
CA GLY A 596 -7.26 -12.20 2.57
C GLY A 596 -6.37 -11.19 1.87
N ASP A 597 -5.09 -11.50 1.64
CA ASP A 597 -4.14 -10.61 0.97
C ASP A 597 -4.38 -10.56 -0.55
N MET A 598 -4.38 -9.34 -1.11
CA MET A 598 -4.62 -9.09 -2.52
C MET A 598 -3.48 -9.59 -3.41
N ALA A 599 -3.81 -10.44 -4.39
CA ALA A 599 -2.87 -10.99 -5.35
C ALA A 599 -2.47 -9.96 -6.44
N THR A 600 -1.24 -10.11 -6.93
CA THR A 600 -0.69 -9.35 -8.08
C THR A 600 0.18 -10.28 -8.93
N GLY A 601 0.30 -10.01 -10.23
CA GLY A 601 0.96 -10.89 -11.20
C GLY A 601 0.07 -12.06 -11.66
N TRP A 602 0.69 -13.17 -12.06
CA TRP A 602 0.00 -14.36 -12.55
C TRP A 602 -0.71 -15.14 -11.44
N LEU A 603 -2.01 -15.37 -11.63
CA LEU A 603 -2.85 -16.23 -10.80
C LEU A 603 -3.34 -17.41 -11.62
N GLN A 604 -3.26 -18.64 -11.08
CA GLN A 604 -3.98 -19.78 -11.62
C GLN A 604 -5.24 -20.03 -10.77
N TYR A 605 -6.41 -20.06 -11.41
CA TYR A 605 -7.69 -20.26 -10.76
C TYR A 605 -8.60 -21.14 -11.62
N ASN A 606 -9.17 -22.20 -11.05
CA ASN A 606 -10.02 -23.20 -11.72
C ASN A 606 -9.46 -23.69 -13.09
N GLY A 607 -8.14 -23.92 -13.15
CA GLY A 607 -7.43 -24.39 -14.34
C GLY A 607 -7.06 -23.30 -15.37
N SER A 608 -7.67 -22.12 -15.30
CA SER A 608 -7.32 -20.96 -16.14
C SER A 608 -6.24 -20.10 -15.49
N TRP A 609 -5.45 -19.39 -16.31
CA TRP A 609 -4.54 -18.35 -15.84
C TRP A 609 -5.18 -16.97 -16.00
N TYR A 610 -4.87 -16.07 -15.08
CA TYR A 610 -5.30 -14.68 -15.04
C TYR A 610 -4.09 -13.81 -14.71
N TYR A 611 -4.10 -12.55 -15.13
CA TYR A 611 -3.06 -11.58 -14.77
C TYR A 611 -3.68 -10.44 -13.96
N LEU A 612 -3.20 -10.23 -12.73
CA LEU A 612 -3.54 -9.10 -11.89
C LEU A 612 -2.42 -8.05 -12.01
N ASN A 613 -2.78 -6.82 -12.34
CA ASN A 613 -1.84 -5.71 -12.45
C ASN A 613 -1.20 -5.37 -11.09
N ALA A 614 -0.22 -4.46 -11.09
CA ALA A 614 0.49 -4.05 -9.87
C ALA A 614 -0.42 -3.37 -8.81
N ASN A 615 -1.61 -2.89 -9.20
CA ASN A 615 -2.61 -2.36 -8.27
C ASN A 615 -3.70 -3.39 -7.91
N GLY A 616 -3.54 -4.66 -8.31
CA GLY A 616 -4.45 -5.78 -8.04
C GLY A 616 -5.60 -5.95 -9.03
N ASP A 617 -5.79 -5.02 -9.96
CA ASP A 617 -6.86 -5.06 -10.96
C ASP A 617 -6.58 -6.10 -12.06
N MET A 618 -7.58 -6.92 -12.40
CA MET A 618 -7.48 -7.97 -13.41
C MET A 618 -7.37 -7.39 -14.83
N ALA A 619 -6.30 -7.76 -15.52
CA ALA A 619 -6.06 -7.37 -16.90
C ALA A 619 -6.94 -8.15 -17.90
N THR A 620 -7.27 -7.50 -19.01
CA THR A 620 -7.95 -8.09 -20.18
C THR A 620 -7.27 -7.58 -21.45
N GLY A 621 -7.36 -8.34 -22.56
CA GLY A 621 -6.66 -8.03 -23.80
C GLY A 621 -5.16 -8.37 -23.74
N TRP A 622 -4.33 -7.57 -24.41
CA TRP A 622 -2.89 -7.81 -24.51
C TRP A 622 -2.13 -7.42 -23.23
N VAL A 623 -1.38 -8.35 -22.67
CA VAL A 623 -0.43 -8.12 -21.56
C VAL A 623 0.99 -8.49 -22.03
N LYS A 624 1.98 -7.65 -21.70
CA LYS A 624 3.40 -8.00 -21.85
C LYS A 624 4.01 -8.24 -20.47
N ASP A 625 4.56 -9.43 -20.27
CA ASP A 625 5.34 -9.77 -19.09
C ASP A 625 6.77 -10.11 -19.50
N GLY A 626 7.74 -9.37 -18.95
CA GLY A 626 9.11 -9.33 -19.44
C GLY A 626 9.19 -8.98 -20.94
N ASP A 627 9.65 -9.94 -21.75
CA ASP A 627 9.71 -9.84 -23.21
C ASP A 627 8.61 -10.60 -23.96
N THR A 628 7.75 -11.32 -23.23
CA THR A 628 6.70 -12.16 -23.79
C THR A 628 5.35 -11.44 -23.79
N TRP A 629 4.60 -11.58 -24.89
CA TRP A 629 3.21 -11.14 -24.97
C TRP A 629 2.23 -12.29 -24.72
N TYR A 630 1.11 -11.97 -24.08
CA TYR A 630 0.03 -12.86 -23.70
C TYR A 630 -1.31 -12.19 -24.05
N TYR A 631 -2.36 -12.98 -24.24
CA TYR A 631 -3.71 -12.46 -24.44
C TYR A 631 -4.70 -13.02 -23.42
N LEU A 632 -5.33 -12.12 -22.67
CA LEU A 632 -6.38 -12.39 -21.71
C LEU A 632 -7.73 -12.07 -22.38
N GLU A 633 -8.72 -12.94 -22.22
CA GLU A 633 -10.07 -12.73 -22.73
C GLU A 633 -10.83 -11.66 -21.92
N ALA A 634 -12.04 -11.29 -22.35
CA ALA A 634 -12.90 -10.37 -21.59
C ALA A 634 -13.30 -10.90 -20.20
N SER A 635 -13.18 -12.22 -19.98
CA SER A 635 -13.30 -12.91 -18.70
C SER A 635 -12.05 -12.82 -17.82
N GLY A 636 -10.94 -12.26 -18.34
CA GLY A 636 -9.61 -12.28 -17.73
C GLY A 636 -8.84 -13.60 -17.93
N ALA A 637 -9.44 -14.62 -18.52
CA ALA A 637 -8.80 -15.91 -18.74
C ALA A 637 -7.76 -15.86 -19.87
N MET A 638 -6.56 -16.39 -19.65
CA MET A 638 -5.48 -16.42 -20.63
C MET A 638 -5.74 -17.45 -21.73
N LYS A 639 -5.63 -17.03 -23.00
CA LYS A 639 -5.61 -17.97 -24.13
C LYS A 639 -4.31 -18.78 -24.14
N ALA A 640 -4.41 -20.06 -24.49
CA ALA A 640 -3.28 -20.97 -24.69
C ALA A 640 -3.59 -22.00 -25.80
N SER A 641 -2.54 -22.51 -26.44
CA SER A 641 -2.56 -23.53 -27.51
C SER A 641 -3.58 -23.26 -28.63
N GLN A 642 -3.72 -22.03 -29.09
CA GLN A 642 -4.79 -21.66 -30.03
C GLN A 642 -4.46 -20.47 -30.93
N TRP A 643 -5.05 -20.51 -32.13
CA TRP A 643 -5.24 -19.36 -33.01
C TRP A 643 -6.44 -18.54 -32.55
N PHE A 644 -6.34 -17.21 -32.60
CA PHE A 644 -7.42 -16.28 -32.29
C PHE A 644 -7.30 -14.99 -33.10
N LYS A 645 -8.40 -14.24 -33.22
CA LYS A 645 -8.50 -13.02 -34.01
C LYS A 645 -8.63 -11.78 -33.12
N VAL A 646 -7.88 -10.72 -33.40
CA VAL A 646 -8.00 -9.40 -32.77
C VAL A 646 -7.92 -8.33 -33.85
N SER A 647 -8.89 -7.42 -33.92
CA SER A 647 -8.97 -6.34 -34.94
C SER A 647 -8.67 -6.83 -36.35
N ASP A 648 -9.38 -7.88 -36.76
CA ASP A 648 -9.27 -8.62 -38.03
C ASP A 648 -7.92 -9.29 -38.35
N LYS A 649 -6.92 -9.23 -37.47
CA LYS A 649 -5.66 -9.98 -37.60
C LYS A 649 -5.69 -11.27 -36.80
N TRP A 650 -5.04 -12.31 -37.32
CA TRP A 650 -4.87 -13.60 -36.63
C TRP A 650 -3.55 -13.65 -35.87
N TYR A 651 -3.58 -14.26 -34.68
CA TYR A 651 -2.46 -14.45 -33.76
C TYR A 651 -2.50 -15.88 -33.20
N TYR A 652 -1.34 -16.41 -32.80
CA TYR A 652 -1.23 -17.71 -32.12
C TYR A 652 -0.52 -17.60 -30.77
N VAL A 653 -1.10 -18.21 -29.74
CA VAL A 653 -0.45 -18.40 -28.44
C VAL A 653 -0.21 -19.88 -28.16
N ASN A 654 0.99 -20.20 -27.69
CA ASN A 654 1.42 -21.57 -27.40
C ASN A 654 0.80 -22.11 -26.09
N GLY A 655 1.21 -23.32 -25.67
CA GLY A 655 0.72 -23.97 -24.44
C GLY A 655 1.06 -23.27 -23.12
N SER A 656 1.97 -22.29 -23.12
CA SER A 656 2.22 -21.40 -21.97
C SER A 656 1.58 -20.02 -22.15
N GLY A 657 0.65 -19.86 -23.10
CA GLY A 657 -0.01 -18.58 -23.43
C GLY A 657 0.88 -17.54 -24.12
N ALA A 658 2.12 -17.89 -24.46
CA ALA A 658 3.07 -16.98 -25.06
C ALA A 658 2.81 -16.81 -26.56
N LEU A 659 2.75 -15.56 -27.01
CA LEU A 659 2.59 -15.18 -28.42
C LEU A 659 3.75 -15.70 -29.28
N ALA A 660 3.42 -16.41 -30.35
CA ALA A 660 4.40 -16.79 -31.37
C ALA A 660 4.75 -15.56 -32.23
N VAL A 661 6.05 -15.27 -32.41
CA VAL A 661 6.57 -14.16 -33.22
C VAL A 661 7.76 -14.63 -34.06
N ASN A 662 7.91 -14.08 -35.28
CA ASN A 662 9.00 -14.40 -36.22
C ASN A 662 9.23 -15.91 -36.42
N THR A 663 8.16 -16.67 -36.61
CA THR A 663 8.20 -18.15 -36.66
C THR A 663 7.08 -18.70 -37.55
N THR A 664 7.01 -20.02 -37.69
CA THR A 664 5.94 -20.73 -38.39
C THR A 664 5.18 -21.62 -37.42
N VAL A 665 3.85 -21.57 -37.45
CA VAL A 665 2.95 -22.39 -36.64
C VAL A 665 1.94 -23.08 -37.57
N ASP A 666 1.77 -24.39 -37.46
CA ASP A 666 0.85 -25.20 -38.29
C ASP A 666 1.02 -25.03 -39.82
N GLY A 667 2.20 -24.58 -40.27
CA GLY A 667 2.52 -24.23 -41.67
C GLY A 667 2.34 -22.75 -42.02
N TYR A 668 1.74 -21.94 -41.15
CA TYR A 668 1.47 -20.51 -41.34
C TYR A 668 2.57 -19.64 -40.71
N GLY A 669 3.06 -18.63 -41.43
CA GLY A 669 4.06 -17.69 -40.92
C GLY A 669 3.44 -16.63 -40.00
N VAL A 670 4.14 -16.26 -38.93
CA VAL A 670 3.80 -15.10 -38.06
C VAL A 670 4.95 -14.11 -37.98
N ASN A 671 4.63 -12.82 -38.11
CA ASN A 671 5.62 -11.74 -38.19
C ASN A 671 6.16 -11.33 -36.80
N ALA A 672 6.92 -10.23 -36.74
CA ALA A 672 7.50 -9.71 -35.48
C ALA A 672 6.48 -9.23 -34.44
N ASN A 673 5.25 -8.92 -34.86
CA ASN A 673 4.12 -8.57 -34.01
C ASN A 673 3.27 -9.81 -33.63
N GLY A 674 3.65 -11.00 -34.10
CA GLY A 674 2.87 -12.24 -33.97
C GLY A 674 1.63 -12.31 -34.86
N GLU A 675 1.50 -11.40 -35.82
CA GLU A 675 0.41 -11.36 -36.78
C GLU A 675 0.66 -12.40 -37.88
N TRP A 676 -0.36 -13.19 -38.23
CA TRP A 676 -0.31 -14.08 -39.37
C TRP A 676 -0.01 -13.32 -40.67
N VAL A 677 0.89 -13.90 -41.46
CA VAL A 677 1.23 -13.47 -42.82
C VAL A 677 1.14 -14.66 -43.79
N ASN A 678 0.68 -14.37 -45.01
CA ASN A 678 0.35 -15.33 -46.06
C ASN A 678 1.30 -15.17 -47.26
#